data_AF-A0A8T1Q6F5-F1
#
_entry.id   AF-A0A8T1Q6F5-F1
#
_cell.length_a   1.000
_cell.length_b   1.000
_cell.length_c   1.000
_cell.angle_alpha   90.00
_cell.angle_beta   90.00
_cell.angle_gamma   90.00
#
_symmetry.space_group_name_H-M   'P 1'
#
loop_
_entity.id
_entity.type
_entity.pdbx_description
1 polymer ?
#
loop_
_entity_poly.entity_id
_entity_poly.type
_entity_poly.pdbx_seq_one_letter_code
_entity_poly.pdbx_strand_id
1 'polypeptide(L)'
;MEILGHVVVEGSILADGGDGGTKGGGGSGGSILIKAYRMTGSGRISACGGNGYGGGGGGRVSVDVFSRHYDPKLFVHGGSSFGCLENAGAAGTLYDALLRSLIVNNHNISTNTETLLLEFPNLPLWTNVYIQNNARATVPLLWSRVQVQGQISLLRGGVLSFGLAHYASSEFELLAEELLMSDSVIKVYGALRMSVKIFLMWNSTMFIDGGDDATLATSLLEASNLIVLKESSVIHSNANLGVHGQGLLNLSGRGDWIEAQRLVLSLFYSIHVGPGSGLRGPLENATTDAVVPRLHCENQDCPVELLQPPEDCNMNSSLSFTLQICRVEDISVEGLIKGSVVHFHRARTINVQSSGMISASGMGCTGGVGRGHVLSNGIGSGGGHGGKGGAGCHDGHCVEGGITYGNADWPCELGSGSGDESSAGSTAGGGVIVMGSLEHPLSSLSIEGSVIADGESFKGTRGKVNFAIANGSNGGPGGGSGGTILMFLHTLELDESAILSSVGGSGGPIGGGGGGGGRIHFHWSEIPTGDVYQPIATVKGSIHARGGVGRDEGRGGENGTVTSKACPKGLYGIFCEECPAGTYKNVTGSDRALCQRCPDQELPHRAVYIAVRGGVAETPCPYRCISDRYHMPHCYTALEELIYTFGGPWLFGLFLMGLLILLALVLSVARMKFFGVDESPGPAPTQHGSQIDHSFPFLESLNEVLETNRAEESQSHVHRMYFMGPNTFSEPWHLPHRPPVQIKEIVYEGAFNAFVDEINAIAAYEWWEGAIYNILSVLAYPLAWSWQHWRRRLKLQRLREFVRSEYDHACLRSCRSRALYEGIKVAATSDLMLAYVDFFLGGDEKRTDLPPRLHQRLPISLPFGGDGSYMAPFSLHSDNILTSLMSQSVPPTTWYRLVAGLNAQLRLVRRGWIRVTFRPVLRWLETHANPALRSHGIRVDLAWFQATACGYFQYGLLVHAVEEENDSAPFGNLGGAIQTEQHSRLKSTYRENASSHLREESHLNRAHRTRESLMRRKRTYGIIIDSNSLQVVEERREISYLLSFMLHNTKPVGHQDLVGLVISMLLLGDFSLVLLTLLQLYSYSLGDVFLVLFVLPLGVLLPFPAGINALFSHGPRRSAGLARVYALWNITSLINVVVAFLCGYVHYSTRSSPSRKQPNFQPWNISMDESEWWIFPAGLVLCKLLQSRLINWHVANQEIQDRSLYSNDFELFWRS
;
A
#
# COMPACT_ATOMS: atom_id res chain seq x y z
N MET A 1 37.77 -76.64 -54.43
CA MET A 1 36.81 -77.73 -54.65
C MET A 1 35.50 -77.11 -55.10
N GLU A 2 35.02 -77.46 -56.28
CA GLU A 2 33.71 -77.04 -56.78
C GLU A 2 32.83 -78.29 -56.90
N ILE A 3 31.73 -78.33 -56.15
CA ILE A 3 30.87 -79.49 -55.95
C ILE A 3 29.45 -79.09 -56.34
N LEU A 4 28.95 -79.61 -57.45
CA LEU A 4 27.66 -79.20 -58.05
C LEU A 4 26.42 -79.48 -57.17
N GLY A 5 26.55 -80.25 -56.09
CA GLY A 5 25.43 -80.66 -55.23
C GLY A 5 25.75 -80.54 -53.74
N HIS A 6 25.99 -81.66 -53.08
CA HIS A 6 26.10 -81.75 -51.62
C HIS A 6 27.49 -82.23 -51.20
N VAL A 7 28.10 -81.60 -50.18
CA VAL A 7 29.35 -82.04 -49.57
C VAL A 7 29.11 -82.45 -48.11
N VAL A 8 29.51 -83.67 -47.76
CA VAL A 8 29.46 -84.18 -46.38
C VAL A 8 30.87 -84.22 -45.81
N VAL A 9 31.13 -83.47 -44.74
CA VAL A 9 32.44 -83.38 -44.11
C VAL A 9 32.38 -84.00 -42.71
N GLU A 10 32.61 -85.31 -42.60
CA GLU A 10 32.78 -86.00 -41.30
C GLU A 10 34.27 -86.15 -40.91
N GLY A 11 35.17 -86.15 -41.89
CA GLY A 11 36.62 -86.25 -41.68
C GLY A 11 37.31 -84.88 -41.59
N SER A 12 38.61 -84.84 -41.91
CA SER A 12 39.40 -83.61 -41.89
C SER A 12 39.88 -83.17 -43.28
N ILE A 13 39.59 -81.92 -43.67
CA ILE A 13 40.18 -81.26 -44.83
C ILE A 13 41.28 -80.33 -44.31
N LEU A 14 42.54 -80.69 -44.56
CA LEU A 14 43.69 -80.02 -43.98
C LEU A 14 44.55 -79.37 -45.06
N ALA A 15 44.89 -78.10 -44.85
CA ALA A 15 45.95 -77.37 -45.51
C ALA A 15 46.86 -76.75 -44.43
N ASP A 16 47.09 -77.48 -43.34
CA ASP A 16 47.88 -77.01 -42.21
C ASP A 16 49.38 -76.97 -42.55
N GLY A 17 50.09 -75.98 -42.01
CA GLY A 17 51.54 -75.90 -42.10
C GLY A 17 52.24 -76.91 -41.19
N GLY A 18 53.39 -77.43 -41.61
CA GLY A 18 54.16 -78.41 -40.83
C GLY A 18 54.89 -77.78 -39.63
N ASP A 19 55.05 -78.55 -38.55
CA ASP A 19 55.76 -78.11 -37.33
C ASP A 19 57.29 -78.15 -37.51
N GLY A 20 57.97 -77.05 -37.15
CA GLY A 20 59.43 -76.87 -37.27
C GLY A 20 60.23 -77.20 -36.00
N GLY A 21 59.57 -77.45 -34.86
CA GLY A 21 60.21 -77.78 -33.58
C GLY A 21 61.01 -76.63 -32.95
N THR A 22 61.92 -76.91 -32.02
CA THR A 22 62.68 -75.89 -31.26
C THR A 22 63.83 -75.24 -32.05
N LYS A 23 64.18 -75.76 -33.23
CA LYS A 23 65.30 -75.28 -34.04
C LYS A 23 64.88 -74.70 -35.41
N GLY A 24 63.61 -74.79 -35.77
CA GLY A 24 63.07 -74.30 -37.05
C GLY A 24 61.73 -73.59 -36.84
N GLY A 25 61.40 -72.66 -37.74
CA GLY A 25 60.09 -72.00 -37.75
C GLY A 25 58.98 -72.93 -38.25
N GLY A 26 57.75 -72.68 -37.83
CA GLY A 26 56.57 -73.40 -38.30
C GLY A 26 56.19 -73.01 -39.74
N GLY A 27 55.69 -73.98 -40.51
CA GLY A 27 55.18 -73.75 -41.87
C GLY A 27 53.88 -72.94 -41.87
N SER A 28 53.64 -72.16 -42.93
CA SER A 28 52.39 -71.42 -43.09
C SER A 28 51.24 -72.33 -43.54
N GLY A 29 50.03 -72.05 -43.09
CA GLY A 29 48.81 -72.68 -43.59
C GLY A 29 48.52 -72.31 -45.05
N GLY A 30 47.97 -73.26 -45.80
CA GLY A 30 47.61 -73.11 -47.21
C GLY A 30 46.26 -72.42 -47.44
N SER A 31 45.65 -72.69 -48.60
CA SER A 31 44.35 -72.13 -48.97
C SER A 31 43.34 -73.24 -49.26
N ILE A 32 42.11 -73.08 -48.76
CA ILE A 32 40.98 -73.99 -49.02
C ILE A 32 39.83 -73.17 -49.59
N LEU A 33 39.41 -73.48 -50.81
CA LEU A 33 38.21 -72.91 -51.44
C LEU A 33 37.17 -74.02 -51.60
N ILE A 34 35.99 -73.85 -51.02
CA ILE A 34 34.86 -74.78 -51.13
C ILE A 34 33.69 -74.05 -51.77
N LYS A 35 33.23 -74.53 -52.92
CA LYS A 35 32.00 -74.11 -53.58
C LYS A 35 31.05 -75.29 -53.64
N ALA A 36 29.89 -75.21 -52.99
CA ALA A 36 28.88 -76.27 -53.03
C ALA A 36 27.46 -75.71 -52.83
N TYR A 37 26.41 -76.46 -53.20
CA TYR A 37 25.04 -76.02 -52.89
C TYR A 37 24.68 -76.25 -51.41
N ARG A 38 25.14 -77.35 -50.81
CA ARG A 38 24.89 -77.67 -49.40
C ARG A 38 26.07 -78.36 -48.72
N MET A 39 26.37 -78.00 -47.48
CA MET A 39 27.43 -78.60 -46.64
C MET A 39 26.83 -79.07 -45.31
N THR A 40 27.16 -80.30 -44.92
CA THR A 40 26.76 -80.88 -43.63
C THR A 40 27.88 -81.75 -43.06
N GLY A 41 27.96 -81.87 -41.75
CA GLY A 41 28.82 -82.86 -41.07
C GLY A 41 29.54 -82.31 -39.85
N SER A 42 30.09 -83.20 -39.03
CA SER A 42 30.73 -82.84 -37.75
C SER A 42 32.26 -82.72 -37.81
N GLY A 43 32.83 -82.85 -39.01
CA GLY A 43 34.26 -82.92 -39.26
C GLY A 43 35.03 -81.61 -39.06
N ARG A 44 36.26 -81.56 -39.57
CA ARG A 44 37.19 -80.44 -39.37
C ARG A 44 37.72 -79.90 -40.69
N ILE A 45 37.70 -78.59 -40.88
CA ILE A 45 38.38 -77.91 -41.98
C ILE A 45 39.46 -77.02 -41.37
N SER A 46 40.72 -77.21 -41.74
CA SER A 46 41.84 -76.55 -41.08
C SER A 46 42.85 -76.06 -42.10
N ALA A 47 43.23 -74.80 -41.98
CA ALA A 47 44.36 -74.20 -42.67
C ALA A 47 45.18 -73.41 -41.64
N CYS A 48 45.64 -74.09 -40.59
CA CYS A 48 46.39 -73.49 -39.49
C CYS A 48 47.88 -73.43 -39.80
N GLY A 49 48.58 -72.49 -39.17
CA GLY A 49 50.04 -72.47 -39.18
C GLY A 49 50.64 -73.56 -38.29
N GLY A 50 51.83 -74.05 -38.66
CA GLY A 50 52.59 -75.01 -37.87
C GLY A 50 53.30 -74.36 -36.69
N ASN A 51 53.59 -75.13 -35.65
CA ASN A 51 54.31 -74.71 -34.46
C ASN A 51 55.83 -74.75 -34.70
N GLY A 52 56.58 -73.81 -34.12
CA GLY A 52 58.04 -73.81 -34.27
C GLY A 52 58.72 -72.79 -33.38
N TYR A 53 60.03 -72.58 -33.59
CA TYR A 53 60.79 -71.53 -32.90
C TYR A 53 60.14 -70.15 -33.11
N GLY A 54 59.62 -69.90 -34.31
CA GLY A 54 58.55 -68.93 -34.57
C GLY A 54 57.36 -69.66 -35.17
N GLY A 55 56.13 -69.27 -34.81
CA GLY A 55 54.91 -69.88 -35.31
C GLY A 55 54.64 -69.54 -36.78
N GLY A 56 54.15 -70.49 -37.56
CA GLY A 56 53.73 -70.27 -38.94
C GLY A 56 52.42 -69.47 -39.02
N GLY A 57 52.23 -68.66 -40.05
CA GLY A 57 50.99 -67.90 -40.25
C GLY A 57 49.81 -68.78 -40.67
N GLY A 58 48.61 -68.44 -40.20
CA GLY A 58 47.36 -69.08 -40.60
C GLY A 58 47.04 -68.90 -42.08
N GLY A 59 46.33 -69.86 -42.63
CA GLY A 59 45.94 -69.95 -44.03
C GLY A 59 44.63 -69.22 -44.35
N ARG A 60 44.09 -69.46 -45.55
CA ARG A 60 42.86 -68.82 -46.02
C ARG A 60 41.81 -69.86 -46.35
N VAL A 61 40.61 -69.72 -45.80
CA VAL A 61 39.48 -70.61 -46.09
C VAL A 61 38.34 -69.76 -46.64
N SER A 62 37.85 -70.10 -47.83
CA SER A 62 36.65 -69.48 -48.39
C SER A 62 35.60 -70.55 -48.64
N VAL A 63 34.40 -70.30 -48.13
CA VAL A 63 33.26 -71.21 -48.22
C VAL A 63 32.10 -70.48 -48.88
N ASP A 64 31.72 -70.97 -50.04
CA ASP A 64 30.58 -70.53 -50.84
C ASP A 64 29.55 -71.67 -50.87
N VAL A 65 28.70 -71.72 -49.84
CA VAL A 65 27.77 -72.84 -49.62
C VAL A 65 26.37 -72.41 -49.18
N PHE A 66 25.40 -72.55 -50.09
CA PHE A 66 24.04 -71.98 -49.96
C PHE A 66 23.27 -72.47 -48.72
N SER A 67 23.42 -73.75 -48.36
CA SER A 67 22.73 -74.36 -47.22
C SER A 67 23.72 -75.03 -46.25
N ARG A 68 23.71 -74.59 -44.99
CA ARG A 68 24.56 -75.09 -43.89
C ARG A 68 23.71 -75.72 -42.78
N HIS A 69 23.89 -77.02 -42.56
CA HIS A 69 23.23 -77.76 -41.47
C HIS A 69 24.26 -78.64 -40.77
N TYR A 70 24.53 -78.37 -39.49
CA TYR A 70 25.67 -78.94 -38.74
C TYR A 70 27.00 -78.65 -39.45
N ASP A 71 27.63 -77.53 -39.10
CA ASP A 71 28.84 -77.08 -39.78
C ASP A 71 30.09 -77.78 -39.24
N PRO A 72 30.98 -78.27 -40.13
CA PRO A 72 32.30 -78.73 -39.73
C PRO A 72 33.09 -77.58 -39.09
N LYS A 73 33.88 -77.89 -38.06
CA LYS A 73 34.66 -76.88 -37.34
C LYS A 73 35.77 -76.33 -38.24
N LEU A 74 35.75 -75.01 -38.47
CA LEU A 74 36.73 -74.31 -39.30
C LEU A 74 37.83 -73.68 -38.44
N PHE A 75 39.08 -73.95 -38.77
CA PHE A 75 40.26 -73.41 -38.07
C PHE A 75 41.21 -72.74 -39.05
N VAL A 76 41.57 -71.50 -38.74
CA VAL A 76 42.47 -70.67 -39.56
C VAL A 76 43.49 -69.93 -38.68
N HIS A 77 43.84 -70.42 -37.50
CA HIS A 77 44.74 -69.69 -36.60
C HIS A 77 46.23 -69.90 -36.96
N GLY A 78 47.09 -69.01 -36.47
CA GLY A 78 48.54 -69.19 -36.55
C GLY A 78 49.04 -70.32 -35.65
N GLY A 79 50.26 -70.79 -35.91
CA GLY A 79 50.94 -71.79 -35.07
C GLY A 79 51.61 -71.15 -33.86
N SER A 80 51.82 -71.93 -32.80
CA SER A 80 52.50 -71.47 -31.58
C SER A 80 54.00 -71.26 -31.79
N SER A 81 54.54 -70.28 -31.07
CA SER A 81 55.97 -69.93 -31.08
C SER A 81 56.64 -70.39 -29.79
N PHE A 82 57.73 -71.16 -29.91
CA PHE A 82 58.53 -71.61 -28.76
C PHE A 82 59.58 -70.59 -28.33
N GLY A 83 60.06 -69.75 -29.26
CA GLY A 83 61.08 -68.74 -28.99
C GLY A 83 60.51 -67.49 -28.30
N CYS A 84 59.25 -67.15 -28.59
CA CYS A 84 58.50 -66.07 -27.95
C CYS A 84 57.05 -66.51 -27.74
N LEU A 85 56.71 -66.94 -26.52
CA LEU A 85 55.38 -67.46 -26.18
C LEU A 85 54.25 -66.46 -26.46
N GLU A 86 54.54 -65.16 -26.45
CA GLU A 86 53.58 -64.09 -26.71
C GLU A 86 53.44 -63.72 -28.21
N ASN A 87 54.27 -64.29 -29.08
CA ASN A 87 54.29 -63.96 -30.50
C ASN A 87 54.16 -65.20 -31.38
N ALA A 88 52.97 -65.80 -31.36
CA ALA A 88 52.59 -66.85 -32.31
C ALA A 88 52.46 -66.32 -33.74
N GLY A 89 52.27 -67.21 -34.70
CA GLY A 89 52.01 -66.82 -36.09
C GLY A 89 50.71 -66.02 -36.24
N ALA A 90 50.62 -65.26 -37.34
CA ALA A 90 49.47 -64.43 -37.64
C ALA A 90 48.20 -65.28 -37.84
N ALA A 91 47.05 -64.70 -37.55
CA ALA A 91 45.77 -65.33 -37.85
C ALA A 91 45.58 -65.46 -39.37
N GLY A 92 44.88 -66.50 -39.77
CA GLY A 92 44.36 -66.70 -41.10
C GLY A 92 42.98 -66.07 -41.26
N THR A 93 42.42 -66.21 -42.46
CA THR A 93 41.14 -65.60 -42.84
C THR A 93 40.12 -66.66 -43.23
N LEU A 94 38.89 -66.50 -42.73
CA LEU A 94 37.73 -67.28 -43.13
C LEU A 94 36.74 -66.35 -43.81
N TYR A 95 36.43 -66.60 -45.08
CA TYR A 95 35.48 -65.82 -45.85
C TYR A 95 34.24 -66.63 -46.19
N ASP A 96 33.08 -66.17 -45.71
CA ASP A 96 31.78 -66.71 -46.08
C ASP A 96 31.22 -65.91 -47.27
N ALA A 97 31.12 -66.53 -48.44
CA ALA A 97 30.72 -65.83 -49.66
C ALA A 97 29.24 -65.43 -49.68
N LEU A 98 28.37 -66.13 -48.93
CA LEU A 98 26.92 -65.84 -48.92
C LEU A 98 26.56 -64.77 -47.92
N LEU A 99 27.10 -64.90 -46.71
CA LEU A 99 26.99 -63.86 -45.69
C LEU A 99 27.90 -62.66 -46.02
N ARG A 100 28.75 -62.78 -47.04
CA ARG A 100 29.80 -61.81 -47.41
C ARG A 100 30.57 -61.33 -46.18
N SER A 101 30.88 -62.29 -45.30
CA SER A 101 31.41 -62.02 -43.97
C SER A 101 32.84 -62.50 -43.87
N LEU A 102 33.75 -61.61 -43.50
CA LEU A 102 35.16 -61.93 -43.24
C LEU A 102 35.36 -62.18 -41.74
N ILE A 103 35.96 -63.31 -41.39
CA ILE A 103 36.28 -63.68 -40.01
C ILE A 103 37.79 -63.90 -39.90
N VAL A 104 38.45 -63.12 -39.04
CA VAL A 104 39.85 -63.27 -38.65
C VAL A 104 39.87 -63.76 -37.21
N ASN A 105 40.37 -64.97 -36.98
CA ASN A 105 40.29 -65.61 -35.66
C ASN A 105 41.59 -66.36 -35.35
N ASN A 106 42.27 -65.96 -34.26
CA ASN A 106 43.50 -66.62 -33.82
C ASN A 106 43.31 -67.65 -32.71
N HIS A 107 42.06 -68.02 -32.41
CA HIS A 107 41.72 -69.03 -31.41
C HIS A 107 42.34 -68.74 -30.02
N ASN A 108 42.40 -67.47 -29.64
CA ASN A 108 42.95 -66.97 -28.38
C ASN A 108 44.48 -67.14 -28.23
N ILE A 109 45.17 -67.49 -29.32
CA ILE A 109 46.63 -67.53 -29.36
C ILE A 109 47.14 -66.09 -29.50
N SER A 110 48.00 -65.65 -28.59
CA SER A 110 48.59 -64.31 -28.65
C SER A 110 49.60 -64.20 -29.78
N THR A 111 49.51 -63.11 -30.54
CA THR A 111 50.44 -62.82 -31.63
C THR A 111 50.74 -61.32 -31.67
N ASN A 112 51.96 -60.95 -32.04
CA ASN A 112 52.30 -59.58 -32.44
C ASN A 112 52.35 -59.42 -33.97
N THR A 113 52.18 -60.51 -34.73
CA THR A 113 52.15 -60.48 -36.19
C THR A 113 50.73 -60.19 -36.70
N GLU A 114 50.63 -59.31 -37.70
CA GLU A 114 49.35 -58.82 -38.22
C GLU A 114 48.95 -59.52 -39.51
N THR A 115 47.65 -59.77 -39.65
CA THR A 115 47.03 -60.30 -40.88
C THR A 115 46.79 -59.14 -41.84
N LEU A 116 47.45 -59.14 -43.00
CA LEU A 116 47.32 -58.05 -43.98
C LEU A 116 45.96 -58.10 -44.70
N LEU A 117 45.21 -56.99 -44.64
CA LEU A 117 43.99 -56.72 -45.40
C LEU A 117 44.29 -55.64 -46.45
N LEU A 118 44.58 -56.08 -47.67
CA LEU A 118 45.05 -55.18 -48.73
C LEU A 118 43.90 -54.49 -49.49
N GLU A 119 42.79 -55.17 -49.76
CA GLU A 119 41.73 -54.62 -50.61
C GLU A 119 40.35 -54.96 -50.05
N PHE A 120 39.46 -53.96 -50.00
CA PHE A 120 38.04 -54.12 -49.69
C PHE A 120 37.24 -54.00 -51.00
N PRO A 121 36.26 -54.88 -51.26
CA PRO A 121 35.53 -54.87 -52.52
C PRO A 121 34.60 -53.66 -52.64
N ASN A 122 34.61 -52.98 -53.79
CA ASN A 122 33.73 -51.83 -54.05
C ASN A 122 32.27 -52.24 -54.31
N LEU A 123 32.03 -53.34 -55.05
CA LEU A 123 30.72 -53.94 -55.25
C LEU A 123 30.87 -55.45 -55.59
N PRO A 124 30.10 -56.36 -54.95
CA PRO A 124 29.27 -56.13 -53.76
C PRO A 124 30.13 -55.92 -52.51
N LEU A 125 29.70 -55.00 -51.63
CA LEU A 125 30.36 -54.76 -50.35
C LEU A 125 30.28 -56.02 -49.45
N TRP A 126 31.26 -56.17 -48.56
CA TRP A 126 31.15 -57.11 -47.45
C TRP A 126 30.06 -56.68 -46.49
N THR A 127 29.31 -57.64 -45.94
CA THR A 127 28.25 -57.36 -44.98
C THR A 127 28.83 -57.24 -43.58
N ASN A 128 29.71 -58.15 -43.16
CA ASN A 128 30.29 -58.12 -41.82
C ASN A 128 31.80 -58.41 -41.82
N VAL A 129 32.51 -57.81 -40.87
CA VAL A 129 33.92 -58.11 -40.59
C VAL A 129 34.08 -58.40 -39.10
N TYR A 130 34.60 -59.58 -38.78
CA TYR A 130 34.81 -60.06 -37.41
C TYR A 130 36.30 -60.28 -37.16
N ILE A 131 36.87 -59.61 -36.17
CA ILE A 131 38.24 -59.82 -35.71
C ILE A 131 38.16 -60.28 -34.25
N GLN A 132 38.53 -61.53 -33.99
CA GLN A 132 38.23 -62.14 -32.69
C GLN A 132 39.32 -63.06 -32.13
N ASN A 133 39.31 -63.22 -30.81
CA ASN A 133 40.15 -64.14 -30.04
C ASN A 133 41.65 -63.94 -30.32
N ASN A 134 42.21 -62.79 -29.92
CA ASN A 134 43.61 -62.39 -30.10
C ASN A 134 44.10 -62.30 -31.56
N ALA A 135 43.18 -62.20 -32.52
CA ALA A 135 43.52 -61.91 -33.90
C ALA A 135 43.97 -60.46 -34.06
N ARG A 136 45.06 -60.26 -34.81
CA ARG A 136 45.51 -58.94 -35.24
C ARG A 136 45.41 -58.83 -36.76
N ALA A 137 44.77 -57.77 -37.23
CA ALA A 137 44.64 -57.46 -38.66
C ALA A 137 45.08 -56.02 -38.92
N THR A 138 45.62 -55.76 -40.10
CA THR A 138 46.13 -54.44 -40.47
C THR A 138 45.76 -54.06 -41.89
N VAL A 139 45.43 -52.79 -42.10
CA VAL A 139 45.15 -52.18 -43.40
C VAL A 139 46.31 -51.23 -43.72
N PRO A 140 47.34 -51.69 -44.47
CA PRO A 140 48.60 -50.96 -44.60
C PRO A 140 48.63 -49.97 -45.77
N LEU A 141 47.64 -49.95 -46.66
CA LEU A 141 47.69 -49.14 -47.88
C LEU A 141 47.46 -47.65 -47.60
N LEU A 142 48.29 -46.82 -48.24
CA LEU A 142 48.12 -45.36 -48.32
C LEU A 142 46.75 -45.06 -48.97
N TRP A 143 45.93 -44.23 -48.31
CA TRP A 143 44.53 -43.95 -48.70
C TRP A 143 43.68 -45.19 -48.94
N SER A 144 43.39 -45.93 -47.88
CA SER A 144 42.47 -47.07 -47.93
C SER A 144 41.10 -46.72 -47.38
N ARG A 145 40.08 -47.15 -48.13
CA ARG A 145 38.66 -47.04 -47.76
C ARG A 145 38.15 -48.42 -47.33
N VAL A 146 37.83 -48.55 -46.06
CA VAL A 146 37.17 -49.71 -45.46
C VAL A 146 35.68 -49.46 -45.44
N GLN A 147 34.96 -50.01 -46.42
CA GLN A 147 33.51 -49.88 -46.52
C GLN A 147 32.82 -51.24 -46.33
N VAL A 148 31.97 -51.32 -45.30
CA VAL A 148 31.21 -52.51 -44.92
C VAL A 148 29.73 -52.15 -44.87
N GLN A 149 28.86 -53.00 -45.42
CA GLN A 149 27.42 -52.74 -45.49
C GLN A 149 26.74 -52.84 -44.12
N GLY A 150 27.20 -53.75 -43.25
CA GLY A 150 26.63 -54.02 -41.94
C GLY A 150 27.63 -53.72 -40.82
N GLN A 151 28.12 -54.76 -40.16
CA GLN A 151 28.82 -54.64 -38.89
C GLN A 151 30.33 -54.91 -38.99
N ILE A 152 31.14 -54.03 -38.38
CA ILE A 152 32.54 -54.32 -38.03
C ILE A 152 32.57 -54.61 -36.52
N SER A 153 33.11 -55.77 -36.13
CA SER A 153 33.22 -56.13 -34.72
C SER A 153 34.59 -56.67 -34.35
N LEU A 154 35.10 -56.16 -33.22
CA LEU A 154 36.32 -56.60 -32.60
C LEU A 154 35.98 -57.17 -31.22
N LEU A 155 36.36 -58.43 -30.99
CA LEU A 155 35.97 -59.17 -29.79
C LEU A 155 37.16 -59.92 -29.18
N ARG A 156 37.28 -59.95 -27.85
CA ARG A 156 38.22 -60.82 -27.11
C ARG A 156 39.67 -60.68 -27.58
N GLY A 157 40.25 -59.50 -27.37
CA GLY A 157 41.65 -59.19 -27.72
C GLY A 157 41.89 -58.95 -29.20
N GLY A 158 40.83 -58.70 -29.98
CA GLY A 158 40.96 -58.36 -31.39
C GLY A 158 41.68 -57.02 -31.58
N VAL A 159 42.61 -56.95 -32.54
CA VAL A 159 43.32 -55.72 -32.90
C VAL A 159 43.13 -55.41 -34.38
N LEU A 160 42.70 -54.19 -34.70
CA LEU A 160 42.67 -53.65 -36.06
C LEU A 160 43.58 -52.43 -36.15
N SER A 161 44.61 -52.52 -36.97
CA SER A 161 45.58 -51.46 -37.21
C SER A 161 45.33 -50.80 -38.58
N PHE A 162 45.42 -49.48 -38.65
CA PHE A 162 45.43 -48.71 -39.90
C PHE A 162 46.79 -48.04 -40.06
N GLY A 163 47.42 -48.21 -41.23
CA GLY A 163 48.76 -47.70 -41.48
C GLY A 163 49.85 -48.48 -40.74
N LEU A 164 51.06 -47.93 -40.76
CA LEU A 164 52.25 -48.55 -40.17
C LEU A 164 52.82 -47.62 -39.10
N ALA A 165 53.30 -48.19 -37.99
CA ALA A 165 53.72 -47.46 -36.78
C ALA A 165 54.83 -46.40 -36.95
N HIS A 166 55.49 -46.35 -38.11
CA HIS A 166 56.54 -45.38 -38.43
C HIS A 166 56.22 -44.48 -39.63
N TYR A 167 55.01 -44.62 -40.19
CA TYR A 167 54.58 -43.94 -41.41
C TYR A 167 53.13 -43.42 -41.24
N ALA A 168 52.95 -42.42 -40.39
CA ALA A 168 51.66 -41.75 -40.16
C ALA A 168 51.39 -40.66 -41.22
N SER A 169 51.37 -41.05 -42.50
CA SER A 169 51.26 -40.12 -43.65
C SER A 169 49.98 -40.29 -44.46
N SER A 170 48.96 -40.98 -43.94
CA SER A 170 47.73 -41.30 -44.68
C SER A 170 46.45 -40.96 -43.94
N GLU A 171 45.43 -40.63 -44.73
CA GLU A 171 44.04 -40.55 -44.28
C GLU A 171 43.33 -41.88 -44.62
N PHE A 172 42.67 -42.46 -43.63
CA PHE A 172 41.93 -43.71 -43.73
C PHE A 172 40.43 -43.44 -43.63
N GLU A 173 39.63 -44.02 -44.52
CA GLU A 173 38.17 -43.93 -44.45
C GLU A 173 37.57 -45.23 -43.91
N LEU A 174 36.74 -45.15 -42.86
CA LEU A 174 35.99 -46.28 -42.32
C LEU A 174 34.49 -45.99 -42.40
N LEU A 175 33.75 -46.78 -43.16
CA LEU A 175 32.29 -46.69 -43.27
C LEU A 175 31.65 -48.04 -42.91
N ALA A 176 30.74 -48.02 -41.93
CA ALA A 176 29.95 -49.19 -41.52
C ALA A 176 28.59 -48.76 -40.97
N GLU A 177 27.62 -49.66 -40.88
CA GLU A 177 26.40 -49.37 -40.11
C GLU A 177 26.69 -49.42 -38.60
N GLU A 178 27.43 -50.43 -38.15
CA GLU A 178 27.73 -50.65 -36.75
C GLU A 178 29.22 -50.95 -36.52
N LEU A 179 29.82 -50.30 -35.51
CA LEU A 179 31.14 -50.63 -34.99
C LEU A 179 31.02 -51.08 -33.53
N LEU A 180 31.34 -52.35 -33.27
CA LEU A 180 31.26 -52.97 -31.96
C LEU A 180 32.65 -53.39 -31.46
N MET A 181 33.05 -52.92 -30.29
CA MET A 181 34.33 -53.27 -29.67
C MET A 181 34.11 -53.83 -28.26
N SER A 182 34.64 -55.03 -28.00
CA SER A 182 34.66 -55.66 -26.66
C SER A 182 36.04 -56.23 -26.38
N ASP A 183 36.68 -55.77 -25.29
CA ASP A 183 38.04 -56.17 -24.89
C ASP A 183 39.04 -56.07 -26.06
N SER A 184 38.97 -55.01 -26.86
CA SER A 184 39.65 -54.94 -28.16
C SER A 184 40.30 -53.58 -28.41
N VAL A 185 41.21 -53.53 -29.40
CA VAL A 185 42.02 -52.36 -29.69
C VAL A 185 41.94 -51.98 -31.17
N ILE A 186 41.65 -50.70 -31.46
CA ILE A 186 41.89 -50.12 -32.80
C ILE A 186 43.11 -49.21 -32.70
N LYS A 187 44.04 -49.35 -33.64
CA LYS A 187 45.22 -48.48 -33.78
C LYS A 187 45.18 -47.79 -35.12
N VAL A 188 45.43 -46.50 -35.15
CA VAL A 188 45.51 -45.71 -36.39
C VAL A 188 46.83 -44.97 -36.39
N TYR A 189 47.60 -45.12 -37.46
CA TYR A 189 48.82 -44.37 -37.73
C TYR A 189 48.57 -43.45 -38.93
N GLY A 190 48.10 -42.23 -38.66
CA GLY A 190 47.62 -41.24 -39.62
C GLY A 190 46.29 -40.61 -39.18
N ALA A 191 45.54 -40.05 -40.12
CA ALA A 191 44.20 -39.52 -39.88
C ALA A 191 43.13 -40.59 -40.11
N LEU A 192 42.09 -40.63 -39.26
CA LEU A 192 40.92 -41.50 -39.45
C LEU A 192 39.69 -40.66 -39.75
N ARG A 193 39.02 -40.93 -40.86
CA ARG A 193 37.68 -40.46 -41.18
C ARG A 193 36.68 -41.60 -41.07
N MET A 194 35.99 -41.66 -39.95
CA MET A 194 35.01 -42.69 -39.64
C MET A 194 33.59 -42.15 -39.80
N SER A 195 32.70 -42.90 -40.44
CA SER A 195 31.27 -42.63 -40.51
C SER A 195 30.48 -43.91 -40.22
N VAL A 196 29.80 -43.94 -39.07
CA VAL A 196 29.00 -45.07 -38.59
C VAL A 196 27.60 -44.65 -38.15
N LYS A 197 26.66 -45.59 -38.02
CA LYS A 197 25.36 -45.30 -37.36
C LYS A 197 25.45 -45.48 -35.86
N ILE A 198 26.02 -46.60 -35.42
CA ILE A 198 26.12 -46.98 -34.01
C ILE A 198 27.58 -47.32 -33.69
N PHE A 199 28.12 -46.71 -32.64
CA PHE A 199 29.45 -46.99 -32.13
C PHE A 199 29.39 -47.41 -30.65
N LEU A 200 29.75 -48.66 -30.37
CA LEU A 200 29.69 -49.24 -29.02
C LEU A 200 31.06 -49.77 -28.60
N MET A 201 31.54 -49.32 -27.44
CA MET A 201 32.80 -49.77 -26.84
C MET A 201 32.58 -50.32 -25.43
N TRP A 202 33.14 -51.49 -25.17
CA TRP A 202 33.16 -52.14 -23.87
C TRP A 202 34.59 -52.57 -23.52
N ASN A 203 35.19 -52.03 -22.46
CA ASN A 203 36.57 -52.31 -22.05
C ASN A 203 37.56 -52.31 -23.23
N SER A 204 37.44 -51.33 -24.11
CA SER A 204 38.14 -51.29 -25.39
C SER A 204 38.85 -49.96 -25.61
N THR A 205 39.91 -49.96 -26.42
CA THR A 205 40.69 -48.76 -26.69
C THR A 205 40.79 -48.46 -28.18
N MET A 206 40.62 -47.19 -28.54
CA MET A 206 40.91 -46.66 -29.87
C MET A 206 42.05 -45.67 -29.74
N PHE A 207 43.17 -45.95 -30.40
CA PHE A 207 44.39 -45.16 -30.36
C PHE A 207 44.66 -44.57 -31.74
N ILE A 208 44.74 -43.24 -31.83
CA ILE A 208 45.00 -42.51 -33.06
C ILE A 208 46.31 -41.73 -32.90
N ASP A 209 47.25 -42.03 -33.77
CA ASP A 209 48.55 -41.41 -33.88
C ASP A 209 48.64 -40.62 -35.19
N GLY A 210 48.43 -39.30 -35.11
CA GLY A 210 48.37 -38.41 -36.28
C GLY A 210 49.71 -38.09 -36.93
N GLY A 211 50.85 -38.50 -36.33
CA GLY A 211 52.19 -38.20 -36.84
C GLY A 211 52.58 -36.72 -36.81
N ASP A 212 53.76 -36.41 -37.35
CA ASP A 212 54.36 -35.06 -37.36
C ASP A 212 53.76 -34.12 -38.44
N ASP A 213 53.02 -34.67 -39.41
CA ASP A 213 52.51 -33.92 -40.55
C ASP A 213 51.27 -33.10 -40.18
N ALA A 214 51.43 -31.77 -40.13
CA ALA A 214 50.37 -30.81 -39.79
C ALA A 214 49.12 -30.88 -40.70
N THR A 215 49.20 -31.50 -41.87
CA THR A 215 48.07 -31.68 -42.82
C THR A 215 47.19 -32.88 -42.49
N LEU A 216 47.70 -33.86 -41.74
CA LEU A 216 46.99 -35.09 -41.34
C LEU A 216 46.65 -35.09 -39.83
N ALA A 217 46.79 -33.94 -39.18
CA ALA A 217 46.61 -33.79 -37.75
C ALA A 217 45.14 -33.77 -37.28
N THR A 218 44.15 -34.05 -38.14
CA THR A 218 42.71 -34.02 -37.80
C THR A 218 42.04 -35.33 -38.14
N SER A 219 41.57 -36.06 -37.13
CA SER A 219 40.71 -37.24 -37.30
C SER A 219 39.25 -36.88 -37.02
N LEU A 220 38.34 -37.47 -37.80
CA LEU A 220 36.90 -37.21 -37.78
C LEU A 220 36.14 -38.49 -37.48
N LEU A 221 35.38 -38.52 -36.39
CA LEU A 221 34.53 -39.63 -35.99
C LEU A 221 33.06 -39.21 -36.06
N GLU A 222 32.34 -39.65 -37.09
CA GLU A 222 30.92 -39.36 -37.26
C GLU A 222 30.06 -40.58 -36.88
N ALA A 223 29.10 -40.38 -35.98
CA ALA A 223 28.11 -41.37 -35.59
C ALA A 223 26.69 -40.81 -35.68
N SER A 224 25.90 -41.25 -36.67
CA SER A 224 24.57 -40.65 -36.90
C SER A 224 23.54 -40.91 -35.80
N ASN A 225 23.63 -42.00 -35.02
CA ASN A 225 22.60 -42.33 -34.02
C ASN A 225 23.12 -42.36 -32.58
N LEU A 226 24.17 -43.14 -32.29
CA LEU A 226 24.54 -43.42 -30.90
C LEU A 226 26.03 -43.74 -30.74
N ILE A 227 26.66 -43.11 -29.75
CA ILE A 227 28.00 -43.47 -29.25
C ILE A 227 27.89 -43.83 -27.77
N VAL A 228 28.32 -45.04 -27.40
CA VAL A 228 28.34 -45.48 -25.99
C VAL A 228 29.69 -46.09 -25.64
N LEU A 229 30.31 -45.54 -24.60
CA LEU A 229 31.49 -46.11 -23.96
C LEU A 229 31.08 -46.68 -22.59
N LYS A 230 31.63 -47.87 -22.27
CA LYS A 230 31.44 -48.59 -21.00
C LYS A 230 32.71 -49.30 -20.54
N GLU A 231 32.78 -49.54 -19.24
CA GLU A 231 33.81 -50.36 -18.57
C GLU A 231 35.26 -49.96 -18.93
N SER A 232 35.64 -48.71 -18.69
CA SER A 232 36.99 -48.19 -18.94
C SER A 232 37.40 -48.14 -20.42
N SER A 233 36.45 -47.79 -21.29
CA SER A 233 36.72 -47.61 -22.72
C SER A 233 37.35 -46.25 -23.02
N VAL A 234 38.39 -46.23 -23.86
CA VAL A 234 39.16 -45.00 -24.12
C VAL A 234 39.31 -44.73 -25.61
N ILE A 235 38.98 -43.53 -26.05
CA ILE A 235 39.35 -42.98 -27.35
C ILE A 235 40.47 -41.96 -27.11
N HIS A 236 41.65 -42.25 -27.64
CA HIS A 236 42.87 -41.49 -27.41
C HIS A 236 43.45 -41.01 -28.74
N SER A 237 43.70 -39.71 -28.86
CA SER A 237 44.34 -39.10 -30.03
C SER A 237 45.47 -38.16 -29.61
N ASN A 238 46.67 -38.34 -30.16
CA ASN A 238 47.78 -37.38 -29.97
C ASN A 238 47.67 -36.12 -30.85
N ALA A 239 46.73 -36.11 -31.79
CA ALA A 239 46.41 -35.00 -32.69
C ALA A 239 44.98 -34.47 -32.42
N ASN A 240 44.44 -33.65 -33.34
CA ASN A 240 43.08 -33.11 -33.23
C ASN A 240 42.04 -34.20 -33.53
N LEU A 241 41.01 -34.33 -32.67
CA LEU A 241 39.90 -35.25 -32.83
C LEU A 241 38.54 -34.52 -32.85
N GLY A 242 37.84 -34.60 -33.97
CA GLY A 242 36.46 -34.16 -34.12
C GLY A 242 35.52 -35.36 -33.96
N VAL A 243 34.56 -35.30 -33.04
CA VAL A 243 33.51 -36.30 -32.89
C VAL A 243 32.16 -35.64 -33.18
N HIS A 244 31.48 -36.13 -34.21
CA HIS A 244 30.19 -35.65 -34.64
C HIS A 244 29.14 -36.73 -34.47
N GLY A 245 27.93 -36.35 -34.10
CA GLY A 245 26.82 -37.30 -34.17
C GLY A 245 25.49 -36.65 -33.93
N GLN A 246 24.41 -37.17 -34.51
CA GLN A 246 23.08 -36.52 -34.46
C GLN A 246 22.21 -36.99 -33.29
N GLY A 247 22.64 -38.01 -32.54
CA GLY A 247 21.89 -38.57 -31.41
C GLY A 247 22.57 -38.39 -30.07
N LEU A 248 22.79 -39.49 -29.34
CA LEU A 248 23.28 -39.49 -27.96
C LEU A 248 24.77 -39.88 -27.90
N LEU A 249 25.57 -39.10 -27.17
CA LEU A 249 26.90 -39.50 -26.70
C LEU A 249 26.81 -39.83 -25.21
N ASN A 250 27.09 -41.08 -24.84
CA ASN A 250 27.00 -41.52 -23.44
C ASN A 250 28.29 -42.20 -22.98
N LEU A 251 28.96 -41.58 -22.01
CA LEU A 251 30.06 -42.15 -21.25
C LEU A 251 29.49 -42.59 -19.90
N SER A 252 29.56 -43.87 -19.55
CA SER A 252 28.86 -44.39 -18.37
C SER A 252 29.68 -45.30 -17.46
N GLY A 253 30.79 -45.85 -17.95
CA GLY A 253 31.75 -46.63 -17.20
C GLY A 253 32.76 -45.75 -16.46
N ARG A 254 33.24 -46.24 -15.31
CA ARG A 254 34.38 -45.64 -14.62
C ARG A 254 35.63 -45.82 -15.47
N GLY A 255 36.38 -44.74 -15.67
CA GLY A 255 37.56 -44.75 -16.52
C GLY A 255 37.25 -44.65 -18.01
N ASP A 256 36.03 -44.32 -18.41
CA ASP A 256 35.73 -44.01 -19.81
C ASP A 256 36.25 -42.62 -20.18
N TRP A 257 37.06 -42.53 -21.24
CA TRP A 257 37.68 -41.27 -21.65
C TRP A 257 37.58 -41.04 -23.15
N ILE A 258 37.29 -39.80 -23.54
CA ILE A 258 37.62 -39.28 -24.87
C ILE A 258 38.64 -38.19 -24.66
N GLU A 259 39.87 -38.45 -25.09
CA GLU A 259 40.98 -37.54 -24.93
C GLU A 259 41.70 -37.28 -26.25
N ALA A 260 41.95 -36.02 -26.51
CA ALA A 260 42.68 -35.58 -27.68
C ALA A 260 43.50 -34.34 -27.36
N GLN A 261 44.46 -34.01 -28.22
CA GLN A 261 45.21 -32.77 -28.07
C GLN A 261 44.32 -31.54 -28.30
N ARG A 262 43.40 -31.64 -29.25
CA ARG A 262 42.20 -30.80 -29.34
C ARG A 262 40.98 -31.66 -29.59
N LEU A 263 39.93 -31.46 -28.80
CA LEU A 263 38.70 -32.23 -28.88
C LEU A 263 37.54 -31.31 -29.30
N VAL A 264 36.86 -31.65 -30.39
CA VAL A 264 35.63 -30.95 -30.79
C VAL A 264 34.48 -31.96 -30.85
N LEU A 265 33.45 -31.73 -30.05
CA LEU A 265 32.22 -32.51 -30.05
C LEU A 265 31.12 -31.66 -30.68
N SER A 266 30.43 -32.15 -31.73
CA SER A 266 29.31 -31.38 -32.27
C SER A 266 28.17 -32.19 -32.87
N LEU A 267 27.04 -31.50 -33.08
CA LEU A 267 25.79 -32.00 -33.68
C LEU A 267 24.96 -32.95 -32.80
N PHE A 268 25.39 -33.24 -31.57
CA PHE A 268 24.70 -34.18 -30.69
C PHE A 268 23.39 -33.60 -30.17
N TYR A 269 22.34 -34.43 -30.10
CA TYR A 269 21.13 -34.04 -29.39
C TYR A 269 21.41 -33.92 -27.89
N SER A 270 22.12 -34.90 -27.32
CA SER A 270 22.51 -34.86 -25.91
C SER A 270 23.87 -35.50 -25.67
N ILE A 271 24.63 -34.92 -24.74
CA ILE A 271 25.90 -35.45 -24.25
C ILE A 271 25.76 -35.76 -22.76
N HIS A 272 26.04 -37.01 -22.40
CA HIS A 272 26.03 -37.49 -21.03
C HIS A 272 27.42 -37.98 -20.62
N VAL A 273 28.03 -37.29 -19.67
CA VAL A 273 29.31 -37.67 -19.06
C VAL A 273 29.03 -38.22 -17.67
N GLY A 274 28.94 -39.54 -17.54
CA GLY A 274 28.64 -40.25 -16.30
C GLY A 274 29.75 -40.23 -15.25
N PRO A 275 29.49 -40.77 -14.05
CA PRO A 275 30.38 -40.60 -12.90
C PRO A 275 31.67 -41.40 -13.08
N GLY A 276 32.81 -40.71 -12.96
CA GLY A 276 34.14 -41.29 -13.16
C GLY A 276 34.54 -41.49 -14.64
N SER A 277 33.73 -41.00 -15.58
CA SER A 277 34.11 -40.83 -16.99
C SER A 277 34.55 -39.38 -17.27
N GLY A 278 35.18 -39.13 -18.41
CA GLY A 278 35.52 -37.76 -18.75
C GLY A 278 35.90 -37.45 -20.20
N LEU A 279 35.85 -36.16 -20.50
CA LEU A 279 36.29 -35.56 -21.75
C LEU A 279 37.53 -34.71 -21.48
N ARG A 280 38.54 -34.82 -22.33
CA ARG A 280 39.81 -34.14 -22.10
C ARG A 280 40.42 -33.54 -23.36
N GLY A 281 40.86 -32.29 -23.26
CA GLY A 281 41.83 -31.71 -24.19
C GLY A 281 42.51 -30.48 -23.59
N PRO A 282 43.84 -30.44 -23.44
CA PRO A 282 44.83 -31.32 -24.08
C PRO A 282 45.22 -32.58 -23.28
N LEU A 283 46.03 -33.44 -23.89
CA LEU A 283 46.52 -34.71 -23.33
C LEU A 283 47.48 -34.49 -22.13
N GLU A 284 47.51 -35.40 -21.14
CA GLU A 284 48.37 -35.25 -19.94
C GLU A 284 49.86 -35.41 -20.20
N ASN A 285 50.22 -36.37 -21.04
CA ASN A 285 51.59 -36.74 -21.35
C ASN A 285 51.80 -36.58 -22.86
N ALA A 286 51.68 -35.35 -23.35
CA ALA A 286 52.00 -35.05 -24.74
C ALA A 286 53.48 -35.40 -25.00
N THR A 287 53.74 -36.30 -25.95
CA THR A 287 55.08 -36.56 -26.47
C THR A 287 55.60 -35.31 -27.20
N THR A 288 56.90 -35.24 -27.48
CA THR A 288 57.52 -34.15 -28.26
C THR A 288 56.89 -33.93 -29.64
N ASP A 289 56.13 -34.92 -30.10
CA ASP A 289 55.59 -35.06 -31.45
C ASP A 289 54.12 -34.61 -31.54
N ALA A 290 53.50 -34.24 -30.42
CA ALA A 290 52.10 -33.80 -30.37
C ALA A 290 51.90 -32.37 -30.88
N VAL A 291 50.83 -32.12 -31.64
CA VAL A 291 50.47 -30.78 -32.14
C VAL A 291 50.00 -29.90 -30.98
N VAL A 292 50.91 -29.16 -30.35
CA VAL A 292 50.58 -28.30 -29.20
C VAL A 292 49.64 -27.14 -29.62
N PRO A 293 48.46 -26.98 -28.99
CA PRO A 293 47.61 -25.83 -29.21
C PRO A 293 48.39 -24.55 -28.92
N ARG A 294 48.39 -23.60 -29.86
CA ARG A 294 48.94 -22.27 -29.61
C ARG A 294 48.04 -21.55 -28.61
N LEU A 295 48.37 -21.69 -27.33
CA LEU A 295 47.80 -20.89 -26.26
C LEU A 295 48.37 -19.47 -26.44
N HIS A 296 47.52 -18.46 -26.66
CA HIS A 296 47.93 -17.07 -26.88
C HIS A 296 48.43 -16.40 -25.59
N CYS A 297 49.47 -16.97 -24.97
CA CYS A 297 49.96 -16.60 -23.64
C CYS A 297 50.65 -15.23 -23.59
N GLU A 298 51.21 -14.77 -24.72
CA GLU A 298 51.94 -13.50 -24.80
C GLU A 298 51.06 -12.32 -25.25
N ASN A 299 49.88 -12.59 -25.80
CA ASN A 299 48.96 -11.55 -26.27
C ASN A 299 48.01 -11.12 -25.15
N GLN A 300 47.83 -9.81 -25.02
CA GLN A 300 46.81 -9.23 -24.14
C GLN A 300 45.43 -9.15 -24.80
N ASP A 301 45.38 -9.24 -26.13
CA ASP A 301 44.14 -9.12 -26.88
C ASP A 301 43.36 -10.43 -26.92
N CYS A 302 42.05 -10.32 -26.70
CA CYS A 302 41.11 -11.43 -26.76
C CYS A 302 41.03 -12.04 -28.17
N PRO A 303 41.18 -13.36 -28.34
CA PRO A 303 40.79 -14.03 -29.58
C PRO A 303 39.33 -13.75 -29.89
N VAL A 304 39.06 -13.17 -31.06
CA VAL A 304 37.70 -12.79 -31.48
C VAL A 304 36.80 -14.02 -31.52
N GLU A 305 37.36 -15.20 -31.81
CA GLU A 305 36.66 -16.47 -31.88
C GLU A 305 36.04 -16.90 -30.54
N LEU A 306 36.59 -16.47 -29.39
CA LEU A 306 36.01 -16.75 -28.07
C LEU A 306 34.72 -15.95 -27.82
N LEU A 307 34.58 -14.78 -28.46
CA LEU A 307 33.42 -13.89 -28.33
C LEU A 307 32.39 -14.12 -29.44
N GLN A 308 32.89 -14.31 -30.67
CA GLN A 308 32.14 -14.57 -31.90
C GLN A 308 32.69 -15.83 -32.57
N PRO A 309 32.32 -17.02 -32.06
CA PRO A 309 32.74 -18.29 -32.64
C PRO A 309 32.14 -18.50 -34.05
N PRO A 310 32.80 -19.30 -34.90
CA PRO A 310 32.27 -19.63 -36.21
C PRO A 310 31.00 -20.50 -36.12
N GLU A 311 29.97 -20.12 -36.88
CA GLU A 311 28.67 -20.81 -36.93
C GLU A 311 28.77 -22.30 -37.29
N ASP A 312 29.75 -22.67 -38.11
CA ASP A 312 29.85 -24.01 -38.70
C ASP A 312 30.51 -25.04 -37.78
N CYS A 313 30.94 -24.66 -36.56
CA CYS A 313 31.62 -25.57 -35.61
C CYS A 313 32.81 -26.35 -36.21
N ASN A 314 33.43 -25.83 -37.28
CA ASN A 314 34.44 -26.57 -38.03
C ASN A 314 35.77 -26.66 -37.26
N MET A 315 36.45 -27.80 -37.39
CA MET A 315 37.81 -27.97 -36.90
C MET A 315 38.79 -27.19 -37.78
N ASN A 316 39.27 -26.04 -37.30
CA ASN A 316 40.40 -25.35 -37.90
C ASN A 316 41.56 -25.30 -36.91
N SER A 317 42.77 -25.63 -37.38
CA SER A 317 43.98 -25.67 -36.58
C SER A 317 44.39 -24.29 -36.05
N SER A 318 43.84 -23.21 -36.59
CA SER A 318 44.05 -21.84 -36.11
C SER A 318 43.21 -21.46 -34.88
N LEU A 319 42.19 -22.24 -34.51
CA LEU A 319 41.31 -21.90 -33.39
C LEU A 319 42.01 -22.09 -32.04
N SER A 320 41.69 -21.22 -31.07
CA SER A 320 42.32 -21.20 -29.74
C SER A 320 41.75 -22.24 -28.76
N PHE A 321 40.66 -22.93 -29.11
CA PHE A 321 39.99 -23.91 -28.24
C PHE A 321 40.79 -25.22 -28.11
N THR A 322 40.82 -25.80 -26.91
CA THR A 322 41.34 -27.17 -26.70
C THR A 322 40.22 -28.19 -26.53
N LEU A 323 39.06 -27.75 -26.01
CA LEU A 323 37.84 -28.54 -25.95
C LEU A 323 36.67 -27.66 -26.36
N GLN A 324 35.98 -28.02 -27.44
CA GLN A 324 34.78 -27.31 -27.90
C GLN A 324 33.59 -28.27 -27.97
N ILE A 325 32.46 -27.89 -27.36
CA ILE A 325 31.18 -28.58 -27.50
C ILE A 325 30.23 -27.64 -28.24
N CYS A 326 29.74 -28.05 -29.41
CA CYS A 326 29.07 -27.17 -30.34
C CYS A 326 27.76 -27.75 -30.88
N ARG A 327 26.69 -26.96 -30.98
CA ARG A 327 25.37 -27.40 -31.49
C ARG A 327 24.85 -28.63 -30.73
N VAL A 328 24.58 -28.45 -29.45
CA VAL A 328 24.04 -29.50 -28.57
C VAL A 328 22.84 -28.97 -27.81
N GLU A 329 21.73 -29.70 -27.73
CA GLU A 329 20.59 -29.23 -26.94
C GLU A 329 20.90 -29.35 -25.45
N ASP A 330 21.16 -30.58 -24.97
CA ASP A 330 21.27 -30.85 -23.53
C ASP A 330 22.59 -31.54 -23.15
N ILE A 331 23.33 -30.93 -22.22
CA ILE A 331 24.61 -31.45 -21.71
C ILE A 331 24.47 -31.78 -20.22
N SER A 332 24.65 -33.05 -19.85
CA SER A 332 24.66 -33.53 -18.46
C SER A 332 26.05 -33.98 -18.06
N VAL A 333 26.59 -33.39 -16.99
CA VAL A 333 27.94 -33.66 -16.49
C VAL A 333 27.87 -34.20 -15.06
N GLU A 334 28.11 -35.49 -14.90
CA GLU A 334 28.34 -36.19 -13.62
C GLU A 334 29.82 -36.57 -13.43
N GLY A 335 30.59 -36.64 -14.52
CA GLY A 335 32.04 -36.93 -14.55
C GLY A 335 32.92 -35.69 -14.69
N LEU A 336 34.03 -35.79 -15.43
CA LEU A 336 35.01 -34.71 -15.60
C LEU A 336 35.06 -34.20 -17.05
N ILE A 337 34.91 -32.90 -17.26
CA ILE A 337 35.31 -32.22 -18.51
C ILE A 337 36.54 -31.39 -18.20
N LYS A 338 37.67 -31.66 -18.86
CA LYS A 338 38.95 -30.99 -18.57
C LYS A 338 39.58 -30.38 -19.82
N GLY A 339 39.96 -29.10 -19.75
CA GLY A 339 40.75 -28.50 -20.82
C GLY A 339 41.31 -27.11 -20.54
N SER A 340 42.26 -26.66 -21.36
CA SER A 340 42.88 -25.33 -21.26
C SER A 340 41.95 -24.21 -21.72
N VAL A 341 41.27 -24.40 -22.85
CA VAL A 341 40.25 -23.49 -23.36
C VAL A 341 39.02 -24.33 -23.68
N VAL A 342 38.06 -24.32 -22.75
CA VAL A 342 36.81 -25.07 -22.83
C VAL A 342 35.70 -24.13 -23.31
N HIS A 343 35.09 -24.44 -24.45
CA HIS A 343 34.01 -23.62 -25.01
C HIS A 343 32.75 -24.43 -25.27
N PHE A 344 31.63 -23.96 -24.73
CA PHE A 344 30.30 -24.46 -25.06
C PHE A 344 29.62 -23.48 -25.99
N HIS A 345 29.50 -23.81 -27.27
CA HIS A 345 28.87 -22.97 -28.27
C HIS A 345 27.53 -23.52 -28.71
N ARG A 346 26.50 -22.66 -28.80
CA ARG A 346 25.16 -23.04 -29.27
C ARG A 346 24.62 -24.27 -28.51
N ALA A 347 24.84 -24.24 -27.20
CA ALA A 347 24.29 -25.18 -26.25
C ALA A 347 23.03 -24.57 -25.62
N ARG A 348 21.97 -25.35 -25.45
CA ARG A 348 20.72 -24.82 -24.87
C ARG A 348 20.74 -24.91 -23.35
N THR A 349 21.00 -26.10 -22.81
CA THR A 349 21.08 -26.34 -21.37
C THR A 349 22.36 -27.08 -20.99
N ILE A 350 22.94 -26.67 -19.86
CA ILE A 350 24.07 -27.37 -19.23
C ILE A 350 23.69 -27.65 -17.79
N ASN A 351 23.71 -28.92 -17.41
CA ASN A 351 23.50 -29.38 -16.05
C ASN A 351 24.75 -30.05 -15.50
N VAL A 352 25.38 -29.45 -14.50
CA VAL A 352 26.53 -30.02 -13.77
C VAL A 352 26.01 -30.60 -12.46
N GLN A 353 25.83 -31.92 -12.43
CA GLN A 353 25.30 -32.63 -11.25
C GLN A 353 26.31 -32.64 -10.09
N SER A 354 25.88 -33.04 -8.90
CA SER A 354 26.69 -33.04 -7.67
C SER A 354 28.09 -33.67 -7.76
N SER A 355 28.30 -34.75 -8.52
CA SER A 355 29.64 -35.34 -8.75
C SER A 355 30.40 -34.75 -9.94
N GLY A 356 29.73 -33.94 -10.76
CA GLY A 356 30.24 -33.36 -11.99
C GLY A 356 31.27 -32.26 -11.76
N MET A 357 32.28 -32.23 -12.64
CA MET A 357 33.33 -31.23 -12.62
C MET A 357 33.69 -30.76 -14.04
N ILE A 358 33.62 -29.46 -14.29
CA ILE A 358 34.21 -28.81 -15.46
C ILE A 358 35.46 -28.08 -14.99
N SER A 359 36.65 -28.51 -15.44
CA SER A 359 37.93 -28.02 -14.93
C SER A 359 38.83 -27.50 -16.03
N ALA A 360 39.24 -26.25 -15.89
CA ALA A 360 40.38 -25.65 -16.57
C ALA A 360 41.53 -25.33 -15.61
N SER A 361 41.53 -25.94 -14.41
CA SER A 361 42.49 -25.60 -13.36
C SER A 361 43.90 -26.08 -13.70
N GLY A 362 44.89 -25.19 -13.54
CA GLY A 362 46.31 -25.44 -13.83
C GLY A 362 46.61 -25.73 -15.31
N MET A 363 45.72 -25.32 -16.22
CA MET A 363 45.82 -25.56 -17.65
C MET A 363 46.01 -24.27 -18.48
N GLY A 364 46.32 -23.16 -17.79
CA GLY A 364 46.68 -21.88 -18.39
C GLY A 364 48.15 -21.82 -18.78
N CYS A 365 48.69 -20.61 -18.84
CA CYS A 365 50.06 -20.37 -19.24
C CYS A 365 51.02 -20.65 -18.08
N THR A 366 52.16 -21.29 -18.36
CA THR A 366 53.26 -21.46 -17.40
C THR A 366 54.09 -20.17 -17.26
N GLY A 367 54.23 -19.42 -18.36
CA GLY A 367 54.61 -18.00 -18.38
C GLY A 367 53.38 -17.10 -18.54
N GLY A 368 53.52 -16.08 -19.40
CA GLY A 368 52.42 -15.21 -19.81
C GLY A 368 52.60 -13.73 -19.43
N VAL A 369 51.60 -12.92 -19.78
CA VAL A 369 51.61 -11.45 -19.59
C VAL A 369 51.85 -11.06 -18.13
N GLY A 370 51.18 -11.73 -17.20
CA GLY A 370 51.30 -11.50 -15.76
C GLY A 370 52.17 -12.55 -15.09
N ARG A 371 53.19 -13.10 -15.78
CA ARG A 371 54.10 -14.08 -15.17
C ARG A 371 54.72 -13.54 -13.88
N GLY A 372 54.90 -14.44 -12.92
CA GLY A 372 55.76 -14.19 -11.77
C GLY A 372 57.23 -14.04 -12.19
N HIS A 373 58.03 -13.50 -11.29
CA HIS A 373 59.47 -13.35 -11.46
C HIS A 373 60.21 -14.30 -10.53
N VAL A 374 61.27 -14.93 -11.04
CA VAL A 374 62.11 -15.87 -10.29
C VAL A 374 63.51 -15.28 -10.15
N LEU A 375 64.01 -15.17 -8.91
CA LEU A 375 65.39 -14.76 -8.65
C LEU A 375 66.37 -15.91 -8.91
N SER A 376 67.65 -15.58 -9.12
CA SER A 376 68.76 -16.55 -9.17
C SER A 376 68.82 -17.50 -7.97
N ASN A 377 68.27 -17.06 -6.82
CA ASN A 377 68.25 -17.81 -5.57
C ASN A 377 67.08 -18.82 -5.49
N GLY A 378 66.24 -18.91 -6.52
CA GLY A 378 65.10 -19.83 -6.63
C GLY A 378 63.78 -19.29 -6.08
N ILE A 379 63.74 -18.09 -5.52
CA ILE A 379 62.53 -17.48 -4.95
C ILE A 379 61.63 -17.03 -6.11
N GLY A 380 60.44 -17.62 -6.21
CA GLY A 380 59.43 -17.27 -7.21
C GLY A 380 58.29 -16.44 -6.62
N SER A 381 57.93 -15.36 -7.30
CA SER A 381 56.69 -14.64 -7.02
C SER A 381 55.49 -15.28 -7.73
N GLY A 382 54.27 -15.03 -7.25
CA GLY A 382 53.06 -15.59 -7.86
C GLY A 382 52.75 -14.94 -9.21
N GLY A 383 52.11 -15.69 -10.10
CA GLY A 383 51.53 -15.12 -11.33
C GLY A 383 50.36 -14.19 -11.01
N GLY A 384 50.13 -13.16 -11.83
CA GLY A 384 48.96 -12.28 -11.76
C GLY A 384 48.03 -12.51 -12.95
N HIS A 385 46.71 -12.46 -12.72
CA HIS A 385 45.62 -12.43 -13.71
C HIS A 385 44.37 -12.12 -12.91
N GLY A 386 43.56 -11.12 -13.27
CA GLY A 386 42.46 -10.65 -12.42
C GLY A 386 42.90 -9.86 -11.18
N GLY A 387 43.75 -10.45 -10.34
CA GLY A 387 44.43 -9.86 -9.19
C GLY A 387 45.96 -9.92 -9.31
N LYS A 388 46.70 -9.04 -8.60
CA LYS A 388 48.16 -9.02 -8.61
C LYS A 388 48.70 -10.28 -7.92
N GLY A 389 49.75 -10.88 -8.49
CA GLY A 389 50.47 -11.96 -7.85
C GLY A 389 51.10 -11.53 -6.53
N GLY A 390 51.19 -12.45 -5.58
CA GLY A 390 51.86 -12.24 -4.30
C GLY A 390 53.38 -12.18 -4.47
N ALA A 391 54.02 -11.30 -3.69
CA ALA A 391 55.48 -11.19 -3.67
C ALA A 391 56.11 -12.44 -3.03
N GLY A 392 57.14 -12.99 -3.67
CA GLY A 392 57.97 -14.05 -3.08
C GLY A 392 59.07 -13.40 -2.23
N CYS A 393 59.20 -13.79 -0.97
CA CYS A 393 60.18 -13.23 -0.04
C CYS A 393 60.85 -14.33 0.75
N HIS A 394 62.17 -14.30 0.85
CA HIS A 394 62.93 -15.17 1.74
C HIS A 394 64.25 -14.48 2.12
N ASP A 395 64.59 -14.49 3.41
CA ASP A 395 65.83 -13.91 3.95
C ASP A 395 66.05 -12.43 3.55
N GLY A 396 64.97 -11.64 3.53
CA GLY A 396 65.00 -10.21 3.21
C GLY A 396 65.12 -9.86 1.71
N HIS A 397 65.26 -10.86 0.83
CA HIS A 397 65.16 -10.68 -0.62
C HIS A 397 63.72 -10.92 -1.08
N CYS A 398 63.07 -9.86 -1.58
CA CYS A 398 61.70 -9.92 -2.08
C CYS A 398 61.62 -9.63 -3.58
N VAL A 399 60.70 -10.32 -4.25
CA VAL A 399 60.38 -10.16 -5.66
C VAL A 399 58.90 -9.83 -5.79
N GLU A 400 58.57 -8.79 -6.56
CA GLU A 400 57.18 -8.46 -6.82
C GLU A 400 56.48 -9.56 -7.63
N GLY A 401 55.21 -9.82 -7.30
CA GLY A 401 54.36 -10.72 -8.07
C GLY A 401 53.91 -10.14 -9.39
N GLY A 402 53.43 -11.03 -10.26
CA GLY A 402 52.97 -10.69 -11.60
C GLY A 402 51.86 -9.64 -11.61
N ILE A 403 51.82 -8.83 -12.67
CA ILE A 403 50.85 -7.75 -12.85
C ILE A 403 49.42 -8.27 -13.09
N THR A 404 48.43 -7.42 -12.85
CA THR A 404 47.06 -7.64 -13.32
C THR A 404 46.95 -7.29 -14.81
N TYR A 405 46.26 -8.12 -15.59
CA TYR A 405 45.96 -7.85 -17.00
C TYR A 405 44.59 -8.40 -17.40
N GLY A 406 44.19 -8.14 -18.65
CA GLY A 406 42.91 -8.53 -19.23
C GLY A 406 41.75 -7.64 -18.82
N ASN A 407 40.63 -7.77 -19.53
CA ASN A 407 39.43 -6.97 -19.27
C ASN A 407 38.52 -7.63 -18.22
N ALA A 408 38.09 -6.88 -17.21
CA ALA A 408 37.16 -7.39 -16.19
C ALA A 408 35.73 -7.60 -16.73
N ASP A 409 35.28 -6.76 -17.66
CA ASP A 409 33.92 -6.82 -18.21
C ASP A 409 33.80 -7.75 -19.43
N TRP A 410 34.92 -8.14 -20.01
CA TRP A 410 35.01 -9.05 -21.15
C TRP A 410 36.24 -9.95 -21.02
N PRO A 411 36.33 -10.79 -19.98
CA PRO A 411 37.50 -11.61 -19.75
C PRO A 411 37.51 -12.79 -20.72
N CYS A 412 38.68 -13.09 -21.29
CA CYS A 412 38.87 -14.24 -22.17
C CYS A 412 40.33 -14.73 -22.22
N GLU A 413 41.19 -14.12 -21.41
CA GLU A 413 42.61 -14.40 -21.37
C GLU A 413 42.90 -15.57 -20.40
N LEU A 414 43.92 -16.34 -20.72
CA LEU A 414 44.42 -17.41 -19.86
C LEU A 414 45.14 -16.81 -18.64
N GLY A 415 45.11 -17.51 -17.52
CA GLY A 415 45.91 -17.16 -16.35
C GLY A 415 47.40 -17.38 -16.61
N SER A 416 48.25 -16.55 -16.00
CA SER A 416 49.71 -16.64 -16.04
C SER A 416 50.29 -17.47 -14.91
N GLY A 417 51.44 -18.09 -15.15
CA GLY A 417 52.17 -18.88 -14.18
C GLY A 417 53.16 -18.08 -13.34
N SER A 418 53.91 -18.76 -12.47
CA SER A 418 54.79 -18.14 -11.47
C SER A 418 56.21 -17.81 -11.94
N GLY A 419 56.59 -18.10 -13.18
CA GLY A 419 57.96 -17.90 -13.64
C GLY A 419 58.18 -18.16 -15.13
N ASP A 420 59.45 -18.23 -15.54
CA ASP A 420 59.82 -18.47 -16.94
C ASP A 420 59.65 -19.95 -17.33
N GLU A 421 59.19 -20.18 -18.57
CA GLU A 421 58.83 -21.49 -19.13
C GLU A 421 59.98 -22.53 -19.06
N SER A 422 61.23 -22.08 -18.99
CA SER A 422 62.42 -22.94 -18.97
C SER A 422 62.84 -23.46 -17.58
N SER A 423 62.14 -23.06 -16.51
CA SER A 423 62.51 -23.41 -15.13
C SER A 423 61.79 -24.65 -14.60
N ALA A 424 62.54 -25.66 -14.15
CA ALA A 424 62.00 -26.87 -13.55
C ALA A 424 61.37 -26.56 -12.18
N GLY A 425 60.08 -26.22 -12.16
CA GLY A 425 59.35 -25.85 -10.95
C GLY A 425 58.33 -24.73 -11.10
N SER A 426 58.13 -24.16 -12.29
CA SER A 426 57.05 -23.20 -12.54
C SER A 426 55.68 -23.85 -12.41
N THR A 427 54.72 -23.08 -11.89
CA THR A 427 53.31 -23.46 -11.77
C THR A 427 52.52 -22.80 -12.89
N ALA A 428 51.57 -23.50 -13.49
CA ALA A 428 50.70 -22.97 -14.54
C ALA A 428 49.56 -22.12 -13.97
N GLY A 429 49.13 -21.10 -14.71
CA GLY A 429 47.89 -20.38 -14.43
C GLY A 429 46.63 -21.24 -14.70
N GLY A 430 45.45 -20.68 -14.42
CA GLY A 430 44.17 -21.28 -14.79
C GLY A 430 43.82 -21.08 -16.27
N GLY A 431 43.05 -21.99 -16.84
CA GLY A 431 42.58 -21.90 -18.23
C GLY A 431 41.36 -20.99 -18.41
N VAL A 432 40.74 -21.05 -19.60
CA VAL A 432 39.55 -20.30 -19.97
C VAL A 432 38.35 -21.25 -20.11
N ILE A 433 37.23 -20.92 -19.49
CA ILE A 433 35.95 -21.59 -19.69
C ILE A 433 34.96 -20.56 -20.25
N VAL A 434 34.48 -20.78 -21.46
CA VAL A 434 33.44 -19.94 -22.09
C VAL A 434 32.17 -20.76 -22.27
N MET A 435 31.04 -20.24 -21.80
CA MET A 435 29.73 -20.88 -21.95
C MET A 435 28.80 -19.95 -22.73
N GLY A 436 28.35 -20.37 -23.90
CA GLY A 436 27.52 -19.58 -24.82
C GLY A 436 28.32 -18.60 -25.68
N SER A 437 27.62 -17.65 -26.29
CA SER A 437 28.17 -16.58 -27.12
C SER A 437 27.23 -15.38 -27.13
N LEU A 438 27.66 -14.24 -27.70
CA LEU A 438 26.85 -13.03 -27.85
C LEU A 438 25.55 -13.28 -28.65
N GLU A 439 25.62 -14.04 -29.74
CA GLU A 439 24.48 -14.31 -30.63
C GLU A 439 23.63 -15.49 -30.14
N HIS A 440 24.28 -16.45 -29.48
CA HIS A 440 23.66 -17.67 -28.96
C HIS A 440 24.00 -17.87 -27.47
N PRO A 441 23.31 -17.15 -26.56
CA PRO A 441 23.42 -17.36 -25.12
C PRO A 441 22.76 -18.68 -24.70
N LEU A 442 23.23 -19.27 -23.60
CA LEU A 442 22.59 -20.43 -22.99
C LEU A 442 21.24 -20.05 -22.39
N SER A 443 20.26 -20.91 -22.57
CA SER A 443 18.93 -20.73 -21.97
C SER A 443 18.97 -20.94 -20.45
N SER A 444 19.65 -21.99 -20.00
CA SER A 444 19.76 -22.29 -18.58
C SER A 444 21.06 -23.01 -18.25
N LEU A 445 21.69 -22.61 -17.14
CA LEU A 445 22.85 -23.26 -16.54
C LEU A 445 22.52 -23.62 -15.09
N SER A 446 22.50 -24.92 -14.80
CA SER A 446 22.33 -25.46 -13.45
C SER A 446 23.61 -26.12 -12.97
N ILE A 447 24.09 -25.72 -11.79
CA ILE A 447 25.32 -26.24 -11.19
C ILE A 447 25.00 -26.73 -9.79
N GLU A 448 25.18 -28.01 -9.56
CA GLU A 448 25.20 -28.69 -8.25
C GLU A 448 26.63 -29.12 -7.87
N GLY A 449 27.45 -29.45 -8.88
CA GLY A 449 28.85 -29.87 -8.75
C GLY A 449 29.83 -28.70 -8.80
N SER A 450 30.86 -28.79 -9.65
CA SER A 450 31.93 -27.78 -9.67
C SER A 450 32.35 -27.32 -11.08
N VAL A 451 32.59 -26.02 -11.21
CA VAL A 451 33.16 -25.39 -12.42
C VAL A 451 34.37 -24.58 -11.95
N ILE A 452 35.57 -25.03 -12.31
CA ILE A 452 36.82 -24.54 -11.73
C ILE A 452 37.85 -24.16 -12.80
N ALA A 453 38.46 -23.00 -12.67
CA ALA A 453 39.56 -22.50 -13.49
C ALA A 453 40.69 -21.98 -12.60
N ASP A 454 41.05 -22.75 -11.57
CA ASP A 454 42.00 -22.33 -10.54
C ASP A 454 43.46 -22.39 -11.02
N GLY A 455 44.32 -21.54 -10.47
CA GLY A 455 45.76 -21.59 -10.70
C GLY A 455 46.42 -22.81 -10.06
N GLU A 456 47.48 -23.31 -10.67
CA GLU A 456 48.20 -24.45 -10.13
C GLU A 456 48.94 -24.08 -8.85
N SER A 457 48.79 -24.93 -7.82
CA SER A 457 49.53 -24.82 -6.57
C SER A 457 50.77 -25.71 -6.62
N PHE A 458 51.88 -25.25 -6.01
CA PHE A 458 53.08 -26.07 -5.93
C PHE A 458 52.84 -27.34 -5.11
N LYS A 459 52.77 -28.49 -5.79
CA LYS A 459 52.72 -29.81 -5.15
C LYS A 459 54.15 -30.27 -4.88
N GLY A 460 54.57 -30.18 -3.62
CA GLY A 460 55.85 -30.71 -3.17
C GLY A 460 55.97 -32.18 -3.57
N THR A 461 56.80 -32.48 -4.57
CA THR A 461 56.94 -33.85 -5.08
C THR A 461 57.73 -34.64 -4.04
N ARG A 462 57.07 -35.48 -3.25
CA ARG A 462 57.67 -36.36 -2.22
C ARG A 462 58.61 -37.45 -2.80
N GLY A 463 58.94 -37.43 -4.09
CA GLY A 463 59.70 -38.48 -4.79
C GLY A 463 60.76 -38.05 -5.81
N LYS A 464 60.98 -36.74 -6.06
CA LYS A 464 62.05 -36.24 -6.96
C LYS A 464 63.07 -35.38 -6.19
N VAL A 465 63.44 -35.81 -4.98
CA VAL A 465 64.42 -35.10 -4.13
C VAL A 465 65.87 -35.25 -4.63
N ASN A 466 66.15 -36.15 -5.59
CA ASN A 466 67.53 -36.53 -5.91
C ASN A 466 68.14 -35.92 -7.18
N PHE A 467 67.47 -35.01 -7.88
CA PHE A 467 68.04 -34.41 -9.12
C PHE A 467 68.00 -32.87 -9.19
N ALA A 468 67.62 -32.18 -8.11
CA ALA A 468 67.71 -30.71 -8.02
C ALA A 468 68.71 -30.22 -6.95
N ILE A 469 69.61 -31.08 -6.46
CA ILE A 469 70.72 -30.69 -5.56
C ILE A 469 71.99 -30.40 -6.37
N ALA A 470 71.84 -29.70 -7.49
CA ALA A 470 72.96 -29.23 -8.30
C ALA A 470 72.69 -27.81 -8.78
N ASN A 471 72.62 -26.90 -7.79
CA ASN A 471 72.96 -25.47 -7.80
C ASN A 471 72.13 -24.80 -6.70
N GLY A 472 72.80 -24.18 -5.73
CA GLY A 472 72.26 -23.69 -4.45
C GLY A 472 71.17 -22.62 -4.56
N SER A 473 70.01 -22.98 -5.07
CA SER A 473 68.80 -22.17 -5.11
C SER A 473 67.84 -22.70 -4.03
N ASN A 474 67.83 -22.03 -2.87
CA ASN A 474 67.02 -22.39 -1.72
C ASN A 474 65.56 -21.89 -1.81
N GLY A 475 65.15 -21.18 -2.85
CA GLY A 475 63.80 -20.60 -2.92
C GLY A 475 62.72 -21.55 -3.48
N GLY A 476 61.49 -21.35 -3.02
CA GLY A 476 60.30 -22.04 -3.53
C GLY A 476 59.64 -21.28 -4.69
N PRO A 477 59.05 -21.98 -5.68
CA PRO A 477 58.32 -21.34 -6.78
C PRO A 477 57.03 -20.69 -6.30
N GLY A 478 56.54 -19.68 -7.03
CA GLY A 478 55.26 -19.05 -6.74
C GLY A 478 54.06 -19.91 -7.14
N GLY A 479 52.85 -19.46 -6.79
CA GLY A 479 51.60 -20.04 -7.27
C GLY A 479 51.16 -19.46 -8.61
N GLY A 480 50.49 -20.27 -9.45
CA GLY A 480 49.89 -19.80 -10.70
C GLY A 480 48.66 -18.93 -10.44
N SER A 481 48.37 -17.96 -11.30
CA SER A 481 47.15 -17.16 -11.18
C SER A 481 45.90 -17.96 -11.55
N GLY A 482 44.73 -17.54 -11.06
CA GLY A 482 43.44 -18.08 -11.52
C GLY A 482 43.21 -17.80 -13.01
N GLY A 483 42.26 -18.49 -13.62
CA GLY A 483 41.93 -18.39 -15.04
C GLY A 483 40.76 -17.44 -15.31
N THR A 484 40.00 -17.74 -16.36
CA THR A 484 38.84 -16.96 -16.78
C THR A 484 37.61 -17.83 -16.94
N ILE A 485 36.47 -17.40 -16.40
CA ILE A 485 35.16 -18.00 -16.66
C ILE A 485 34.24 -16.92 -17.23
N LEU A 486 33.83 -17.07 -18.49
CA LEU A 486 32.93 -16.16 -19.20
C LEU A 486 31.64 -16.89 -19.56
N MET A 487 30.49 -16.39 -19.10
CA MET A 487 29.21 -17.05 -19.31
C MET A 487 28.18 -16.11 -19.93
N PHE A 488 27.60 -16.52 -21.05
CA PHE A 488 26.48 -15.87 -21.75
C PHE A 488 25.20 -16.64 -21.43
N LEU A 489 24.35 -16.10 -20.55
CA LEU A 489 23.23 -16.83 -19.96
C LEU A 489 21.93 -16.00 -19.98
N HIS A 490 20.79 -16.69 -20.07
CA HIS A 490 19.48 -16.17 -19.69
C HIS A 490 19.16 -16.43 -18.21
N THR A 491 19.43 -17.65 -17.72
CA THR A 491 19.13 -18.06 -16.34
C THR A 491 20.28 -18.86 -15.73
N LEU A 492 20.49 -18.69 -14.42
CA LEU A 492 21.50 -19.39 -13.64
C LEU A 492 20.92 -19.97 -12.34
N GLU A 493 21.23 -21.23 -12.07
CA GLU A 493 20.92 -21.89 -10.79
C GLU A 493 22.19 -22.50 -10.20
N LEU A 494 22.63 -21.99 -9.05
CA LEU A 494 23.72 -22.55 -8.24
C LEU A 494 23.13 -23.14 -6.97
N ASP A 495 23.17 -24.46 -6.83
CA ASP A 495 22.69 -25.16 -5.63
C ASP A 495 23.69 -25.06 -4.46
N GLU A 496 23.29 -25.46 -3.25
CA GLU A 496 24.06 -25.28 -2.01
C GLU A 496 25.47 -25.92 -2.04
N SER A 497 25.63 -27.06 -2.73
CA SER A 497 26.92 -27.74 -2.89
C SER A 497 27.78 -27.20 -4.03
N ALA A 498 27.26 -26.27 -4.83
CA ALA A 498 27.90 -25.83 -6.06
C ALA A 498 29.15 -24.98 -5.80
N ILE A 499 30.20 -25.20 -6.59
CA ILE A 499 31.46 -24.46 -6.51
C ILE A 499 31.80 -23.89 -7.89
N LEU A 500 31.77 -22.56 -7.99
CA LEU A 500 32.28 -21.82 -9.15
C LEU A 500 33.57 -21.09 -8.76
N SER A 501 34.73 -21.54 -9.25
CA SER A 501 36.03 -21.10 -8.73
C SER A 501 37.02 -20.69 -9.82
N SER A 502 37.75 -19.60 -9.56
CA SER A 502 38.90 -19.13 -10.33
C SER A 502 39.94 -18.54 -9.38
N VAL A 503 40.36 -19.33 -8.41
CA VAL A 503 41.27 -18.97 -7.30
C VAL A 503 42.72 -19.10 -7.72
N GLY A 504 43.60 -18.24 -7.19
CA GLY A 504 45.04 -18.34 -7.38
C GLY A 504 45.67 -19.53 -6.65
N GLY A 505 46.69 -20.13 -7.23
CA GLY A 505 47.45 -21.22 -6.66
C GLY A 505 48.28 -20.80 -5.45
N SER A 506 48.53 -21.72 -4.52
CA SER A 506 49.39 -21.47 -3.36
C SER A 506 50.87 -21.54 -3.73
N GLY A 507 51.66 -20.64 -3.14
CA GLY A 507 53.13 -20.62 -3.30
C GLY A 507 53.82 -21.85 -2.69
N GLY A 508 55.06 -22.10 -3.12
CA GLY A 508 55.93 -23.13 -2.57
C GLY A 508 56.39 -22.81 -1.14
N PRO A 509 56.79 -23.81 -0.34
CA PRO A 509 57.04 -23.66 1.09
C PRO A 509 58.08 -22.57 1.40
N ILE A 510 59.17 -22.48 0.65
CA ILE A 510 60.30 -21.58 0.97
C ILE A 510 60.07 -20.19 0.37
N GLY A 511 59.19 -19.41 1.00
CA GLY A 511 58.99 -17.99 0.67
C GLY A 511 58.28 -17.69 -0.65
N GLY A 512 57.59 -18.68 -1.24
CA GLY A 512 56.89 -18.53 -2.53
C GLY A 512 55.65 -17.65 -2.43
N GLY A 513 55.50 -16.71 -3.37
CA GLY A 513 54.33 -15.84 -3.46
C GLY A 513 53.07 -16.59 -3.94
N GLY A 514 51.90 -16.26 -3.40
CA GLY A 514 50.62 -16.83 -3.87
C GLY A 514 50.19 -16.23 -5.22
N GLY A 515 49.52 -17.00 -6.07
CA GLY A 515 49.01 -16.50 -7.36
C GLY A 515 47.84 -15.53 -7.19
N GLY A 516 47.65 -14.58 -8.12
CA GLY A 516 46.47 -13.72 -8.14
C GLY A 516 45.19 -14.49 -8.46
N GLY A 517 44.04 -14.04 -7.93
CA GLY A 517 42.74 -14.64 -8.26
C GLY A 517 42.27 -14.21 -9.65
N GLY A 518 41.67 -15.10 -10.42
CA GLY A 518 41.28 -14.86 -11.83
C GLY A 518 39.98 -14.08 -12.03
N ARG A 519 39.34 -14.25 -13.19
CA ARG A 519 38.16 -13.46 -13.60
C ARG A 519 36.93 -14.34 -13.83
N ILE A 520 35.79 -13.92 -13.28
CA ILE A 520 34.49 -14.56 -13.53
C ILE A 520 33.53 -13.46 -14.01
N HIS A 521 32.96 -13.61 -15.21
CA HIS A 521 32.02 -12.64 -15.77
C HIS A 521 30.69 -13.29 -16.17
N PHE A 522 29.60 -12.69 -15.71
CA PHE A 522 28.22 -13.06 -16.08
C PHE A 522 27.66 -12.07 -17.10
N HIS A 523 27.53 -12.51 -18.35
CA HIS A 523 26.95 -11.74 -19.45
C HIS A 523 25.48 -12.11 -19.68
N TRP A 524 24.57 -11.35 -19.09
CA TRP A 524 23.12 -11.56 -19.24
C TRP A 524 22.62 -11.07 -20.61
N SER A 525 21.97 -11.94 -21.40
CA SER A 525 21.43 -11.55 -22.72
C SER A 525 20.26 -10.57 -22.58
N GLU A 526 19.23 -10.94 -21.82
CA GLU A 526 18.04 -10.14 -21.55
C GLU A 526 17.74 -10.09 -20.04
N ILE A 527 17.77 -8.89 -19.45
CA ILE A 527 17.40 -8.67 -18.05
C ILE A 527 15.97 -8.14 -18.05
N PRO A 528 14.97 -8.88 -17.54
CA PRO A 528 13.60 -8.39 -17.46
C PRO A 528 13.54 -7.17 -16.53
N THR A 529 12.61 -6.24 -16.74
CA THR A 529 12.49 -5.01 -15.93
C THR A 529 11.03 -4.69 -15.62
N GLY A 530 10.79 -3.88 -14.58
CA GLY A 530 9.45 -3.48 -14.16
C GLY A 530 8.59 -4.68 -13.73
N ASP A 531 7.32 -4.68 -14.13
CA ASP A 531 6.34 -5.69 -13.72
C ASP A 531 6.65 -7.12 -14.21
N VAL A 532 7.48 -7.24 -15.24
CA VAL A 532 7.90 -8.52 -15.85
C VAL A 532 9.15 -9.10 -15.17
N TYR A 533 9.77 -8.36 -14.25
CA TYR A 533 10.98 -8.80 -13.57
C TYR A 533 10.80 -10.16 -12.86
N GLN A 534 11.71 -11.08 -13.18
CA GLN A 534 11.91 -12.34 -12.49
C GLN A 534 13.40 -12.49 -12.17
N PRO A 535 13.77 -13.10 -11.03
CA PRO A 535 15.18 -13.33 -10.70
C PRO A 535 15.86 -14.16 -11.79
N ILE A 536 16.89 -13.59 -12.43
CA ILE A 536 17.68 -14.26 -13.48
C ILE A 536 18.69 -15.27 -12.93
N ALA A 537 18.99 -15.20 -11.63
CA ALA A 537 19.89 -16.12 -10.96
C ALA A 537 19.37 -16.50 -9.58
N THR A 538 19.55 -17.78 -9.22
CA THR A 538 19.32 -18.29 -7.86
C THR A 538 20.64 -18.87 -7.36
N VAL A 539 21.29 -18.17 -6.43
CA VAL A 539 22.65 -18.53 -5.98
C VAL A 539 22.63 -18.92 -4.51
N LYS A 540 22.72 -20.22 -4.24
CA LYS A 540 22.89 -20.79 -2.90
C LYS A 540 24.32 -21.33 -2.66
N GLY A 541 25.01 -21.70 -3.73
CA GLY A 541 26.39 -22.20 -3.71
C GLY A 541 27.46 -21.12 -3.55
N SER A 542 28.72 -21.51 -3.77
CA SER A 542 29.90 -20.66 -3.54
C SER A 542 30.57 -20.19 -4.84
N ILE A 543 30.89 -18.90 -4.91
CA ILE A 543 31.66 -18.29 -6.01
C ILE A 543 32.98 -17.77 -5.43
N HIS A 544 34.10 -18.17 -6.02
CA HIS A 544 35.44 -17.88 -5.52
C HIS A 544 36.36 -17.31 -6.61
N ALA A 545 36.85 -16.10 -6.42
CA ALA A 545 37.92 -15.49 -7.23
C ALA A 545 38.98 -14.89 -6.30
N ARG A 546 39.47 -15.67 -5.34
CA ARG A 546 40.43 -15.20 -4.32
C ARG A 546 41.87 -15.38 -4.77
N GLY A 547 42.76 -14.55 -4.24
CA GLY A 547 44.20 -14.76 -4.39
C GLY A 547 44.66 -16.01 -3.62
N GLY A 548 45.68 -16.66 -4.16
CA GLY A 548 46.34 -17.80 -3.55
C GLY A 548 47.15 -17.40 -2.33
N VAL A 549 47.34 -18.35 -1.42
CA VAL A 549 48.07 -18.14 -0.17
C VAL A 549 49.58 -18.21 -0.43
N GLY A 550 50.31 -17.18 0.02
CA GLY A 550 51.77 -17.20 0.09
C GLY A 550 52.23 -18.05 1.28
N ARG A 551 53.40 -18.69 1.19
CA ARG A 551 53.94 -19.53 2.27
C ARG A 551 55.19 -18.89 2.88
N ASP A 552 55.44 -19.19 4.16
CA ASP A 552 56.49 -18.60 4.99
C ASP A 552 56.48 -17.05 4.97
N GLU A 553 57.54 -16.41 4.48
CA GLU A 553 57.64 -14.95 4.33
C GLU A 553 56.95 -14.44 3.04
N GLY A 554 56.49 -15.34 2.16
CA GLY A 554 55.81 -15.02 0.91
C GLY A 554 54.43 -14.40 1.14
N ARG A 555 54.10 -13.38 0.35
CA ARG A 555 52.80 -12.70 0.42
C ARG A 555 51.75 -13.45 -0.41
N GLY A 556 50.50 -13.40 0.05
CA GLY A 556 49.36 -13.88 -0.73
C GLY A 556 49.11 -13.01 -1.97
N GLY A 557 48.51 -13.62 -3.00
CA GLY A 557 48.01 -12.89 -4.15
C GLY A 557 46.80 -12.04 -3.80
N GLU A 558 46.54 -11.01 -4.61
CA GLU A 558 45.32 -10.22 -4.51
C GLU A 558 44.13 -11.00 -5.09
N ASN A 559 42.93 -10.64 -4.64
CA ASN A 559 41.70 -11.21 -5.17
C ASN A 559 41.48 -10.78 -6.63
N GLY A 560 40.85 -11.67 -7.37
CA GLY A 560 40.39 -11.42 -8.72
C GLY A 560 39.08 -10.66 -8.79
N THR A 561 38.48 -10.65 -9.98
CA THR A 561 37.26 -9.89 -10.26
C THR A 561 36.10 -10.82 -10.57
N VAL A 562 34.97 -10.62 -9.89
CA VAL A 562 33.67 -11.18 -10.27
C VAL A 562 32.80 -10.04 -10.77
N THR A 563 32.51 -10.00 -12.05
CA THR A 563 31.78 -8.91 -12.72
C THR A 563 30.52 -9.43 -13.41
N SER A 564 29.64 -8.52 -13.79
CA SER A 564 28.46 -8.82 -14.59
C SER A 564 28.22 -7.72 -15.62
N LYS A 565 27.37 -8.00 -16.60
CA LYS A 565 26.77 -6.94 -17.43
C LYS A 565 26.11 -5.90 -16.53
N ALA A 566 26.26 -4.62 -16.90
CA ALA A 566 25.67 -3.51 -16.18
C ALA A 566 24.15 -3.68 -16.07
N CYS A 567 23.63 -3.67 -14.84
CA CYS A 567 22.19 -3.82 -14.62
C CYS A 567 21.42 -2.58 -15.11
N PRO A 568 20.19 -2.77 -15.61
CA PRO A 568 19.30 -1.68 -15.95
C PRO A 568 18.88 -0.90 -14.70
N LYS A 569 18.19 0.22 -14.90
CA LYS A 569 17.68 1.09 -13.82
C LYS A 569 16.85 0.27 -12.82
N GLY A 570 16.97 0.58 -11.52
CA GLY A 570 16.27 -0.11 -10.43
C GLY A 570 16.94 -1.39 -9.91
N LEU A 571 17.84 -2.02 -10.67
CA LEU A 571 18.51 -3.28 -10.30
C LEU A 571 19.99 -3.06 -10.00
N TYR A 572 20.62 -3.87 -9.14
CA TYR A 572 22.04 -3.78 -8.78
C TYR A 572 22.67 -5.13 -8.47
N GLY A 573 24.00 -5.14 -8.28
CA GLY A 573 24.77 -6.35 -8.00
C GLY A 573 25.11 -7.14 -9.26
N ILE A 574 25.70 -8.31 -9.05
CA ILE A 574 26.17 -9.22 -10.11
C ILE A 574 24.99 -9.93 -10.80
N PHE A 575 23.92 -10.18 -10.04
CA PHE A 575 22.72 -10.90 -10.48
C PHE A 575 21.53 -9.98 -10.77
N CYS A 576 21.77 -8.67 -10.80
CA CYS A 576 20.74 -7.65 -11.02
C CYS A 576 19.53 -7.79 -10.10
N GLU A 577 19.79 -7.84 -8.80
CA GLU A 577 18.77 -7.85 -7.75
C GLU A 577 18.09 -6.49 -7.59
N GLU A 578 16.88 -6.49 -7.05
CA GLU A 578 16.12 -5.26 -6.79
C GLU A 578 16.81 -4.39 -5.75
N CYS A 579 17.01 -3.09 -6.03
CA CYS A 579 17.54 -2.15 -5.04
C CYS A 579 16.74 -2.21 -3.72
N PRO A 580 17.40 -2.11 -2.54
CA PRO A 580 16.72 -2.18 -1.25
C PRO A 580 15.58 -1.16 -1.13
N ALA A 581 14.52 -1.51 -0.38
CA ALA A 581 13.41 -0.60 -0.12
C ALA A 581 13.91 0.75 0.46
N GLY A 582 13.42 1.86 -0.10
CA GLY A 582 13.89 3.20 0.26
C GLY A 582 15.17 3.65 -0.46
N THR A 583 15.54 2.96 -1.54
CA THR A 583 16.57 3.41 -2.48
C THR A 583 16.05 3.40 -3.91
N TYR A 584 16.59 4.26 -4.77
CA TYR A 584 16.31 4.28 -6.21
C TYR A 584 17.61 4.32 -7.01
N LYS A 585 17.51 3.95 -8.29
CA LYS A 585 18.65 3.96 -9.20
C LYS A 585 18.22 4.30 -10.63
N ASN A 586 18.61 5.49 -11.07
CA ASN A 586 18.23 6.07 -12.38
C ASN A 586 19.27 5.87 -13.49
N VAL A 587 20.44 5.33 -13.15
CA VAL A 587 21.54 5.06 -14.09
C VAL A 587 21.73 3.56 -14.27
N THR A 588 22.20 3.17 -15.45
CA THR A 588 22.67 1.80 -15.71
C THR A 588 24.00 1.57 -15.00
N GLY A 589 24.19 0.41 -14.39
CA GLY A 589 25.41 0.02 -13.67
C GLY A 589 25.15 -1.16 -12.75
N SER A 590 26.13 -1.64 -12.00
CA SER A 590 25.91 -2.77 -11.07
C SER A 590 26.31 -2.47 -9.62
N ASP A 591 26.97 -1.34 -9.36
CA ASP A 591 27.39 -0.99 -8.01
C ASP A 591 26.20 -0.70 -7.09
N ARG A 592 26.26 -1.25 -5.87
CA ARG A 592 25.26 -0.97 -4.82
C ARG A 592 25.20 0.50 -4.44
N ALA A 593 26.32 1.22 -4.56
CA ALA A 593 26.38 2.66 -4.30
C ALA A 593 25.51 3.48 -5.26
N LEU A 594 25.13 2.90 -6.42
CA LEU A 594 24.19 3.53 -7.36
C LEU A 594 22.73 3.45 -6.89
N CYS A 595 22.41 2.55 -5.95
CA CYS A 595 21.13 2.59 -5.23
C CYS A 595 21.19 3.73 -4.20
N GLN A 596 20.83 4.93 -4.64
CA GLN A 596 20.85 6.12 -3.80
C GLN A 596 19.67 6.07 -2.83
N ARG A 597 19.89 6.48 -1.58
CA ARG A 597 18.79 6.65 -0.63
C ARG A 597 17.81 7.66 -1.17
N CYS A 598 16.54 7.31 -1.12
CA CYS A 598 15.48 8.25 -1.40
C CYS A 598 15.56 9.38 -0.36
N PRO A 599 15.48 10.65 -0.77
CA PRO A 599 15.65 11.77 0.13
C PRO A 599 14.66 11.69 1.30
N ASP A 600 15.15 11.74 2.54
CA ASP A 600 14.33 11.64 3.76
C ASP A 600 13.33 12.80 3.90
N GLN A 601 13.53 13.89 3.17
CA GLN A 601 12.59 15.02 3.09
C GLN A 601 11.28 14.66 2.35
N GLU A 602 11.29 13.58 1.56
CA GLU A 602 10.13 13.11 0.81
C GLU A 602 9.37 11.98 1.53
N LEU A 603 9.92 11.39 2.60
CA LEU A 603 9.24 10.37 3.40
C LEU A 603 8.49 11.02 4.57
N PRO A 604 7.15 10.95 4.58
CA PRO A 604 6.39 11.47 5.71
C PRO A 604 6.64 10.66 6.99
N HIS A 605 6.58 11.31 8.16
CA HIS A 605 6.87 10.69 9.47
C HIS A 605 6.06 9.42 9.78
N ARG A 606 4.94 9.19 9.10
CA ARG A 606 4.06 8.01 9.26
C ARG A 606 4.02 7.10 8.02
N ALA A 607 5.09 7.10 7.22
CA ALA A 607 5.25 6.31 6.00
C ALA A 607 6.42 5.33 6.09
N VAL A 608 6.35 4.24 5.32
CA VAL A 608 7.42 3.25 5.15
C VAL A 608 7.58 2.95 3.67
N TYR A 609 8.82 2.96 3.19
CA TYR A 609 9.14 2.57 1.81
C TYR A 609 8.77 1.10 1.55
N ILE A 610 8.29 0.81 0.33
CA ILE A 610 7.93 -0.56 -0.09
C ILE A 610 8.89 -1.06 -1.15
N ALA A 611 9.12 -2.38 -1.18
CA ALA A 611 9.81 -3.03 -2.28
C ALA A 611 8.84 -3.17 -3.47
N VAL A 612 9.31 -2.86 -4.67
CA VAL A 612 8.56 -2.99 -5.92
C VAL A 612 9.34 -3.91 -6.86
N ARG A 613 8.60 -4.73 -7.61
CA ARG A 613 9.17 -5.67 -8.56
C ARG A 613 10.01 -4.95 -9.60
N GLY A 614 11.23 -5.44 -9.85
CA GLY A 614 12.19 -4.82 -10.76
C GLY A 614 12.90 -3.58 -10.20
N GLY A 615 12.69 -3.27 -8.91
CA GLY A 615 13.31 -2.14 -8.24
C GLY A 615 12.84 -0.77 -8.72
N VAL A 616 13.29 0.28 -8.05
CA VAL A 616 12.81 1.66 -8.28
C VAL A 616 13.81 2.40 -9.16
N ALA A 617 13.37 2.78 -10.36
CA ALA A 617 14.23 3.49 -11.32
C ALA A 617 14.33 5.00 -11.06
N GLU A 618 13.26 5.64 -10.61
CA GLU A 618 13.15 7.11 -10.53
C GLU A 618 12.52 7.54 -9.20
N THR A 619 12.76 8.78 -8.79
CA THR A 619 12.08 9.40 -7.63
C THR A 619 10.76 10.04 -8.05
N PRO A 620 9.74 10.09 -7.18
CA PRO A 620 9.75 9.70 -5.76
C PRO A 620 9.66 8.19 -5.55
N CYS A 621 10.33 7.69 -4.53
CA CYS A 621 10.30 6.27 -4.21
C CYS A 621 8.94 5.84 -3.66
N PRO A 622 8.44 4.66 -4.05
CA PRO A 622 7.16 4.18 -3.59
C PRO A 622 7.20 3.92 -2.08
N TYR A 623 6.31 4.58 -1.36
CA TYR A 623 6.06 4.38 0.06
C TYR A 623 4.58 4.11 0.30
N ARG A 624 4.27 3.53 1.46
CA ARG A 624 2.89 3.41 1.96
C ARG A 624 2.82 3.92 3.38
N CYS A 625 1.67 4.42 3.79
CA CYS A 625 1.47 4.80 5.18
C CYS A 625 1.42 3.56 6.09
N ILE A 626 1.80 3.71 7.37
CA ILE A 626 1.83 2.61 8.36
C ILE A 626 0.43 1.97 8.55
N SER A 627 -0.64 2.72 8.25
CA SER A 627 -2.04 2.27 8.32
C SER A 627 -2.89 3.05 7.31
N ASP A 628 -3.98 2.44 6.83
CA ASP A 628 -4.97 3.04 5.92
C ASP A 628 -5.67 4.31 6.46
N ARG A 629 -5.45 4.67 7.72
CA ARG A 629 -5.99 5.89 8.36
C ARG A 629 -5.28 7.18 7.93
N TYR A 630 -4.11 7.06 7.34
CA TYR A 630 -3.28 8.18 6.91
C TYR A 630 -3.29 8.24 5.39
N HIS A 631 -3.57 9.43 4.84
CA HIS A 631 -3.69 9.60 3.40
C HIS A 631 -2.34 9.97 2.76
N MET A 632 -2.01 9.31 1.64
CA MET A 632 -0.86 9.70 0.80
C MET A 632 -1.16 11.05 0.13
N PRO A 633 -0.16 11.94 -0.04
CA PRO A 633 1.27 11.68 0.08
C PRO A 633 1.85 11.88 1.50
N HIS A 634 1.38 12.84 2.30
CA HIS A 634 2.07 13.21 3.56
C HIS A 634 1.74 12.34 4.78
N CYS A 635 0.95 11.28 4.62
CA CYS A 635 0.46 10.41 5.69
C CYS A 635 -0.08 11.22 6.90
N TYR A 636 -0.76 12.32 6.59
CA TYR A 636 -1.44 13.15 7.57
C TYR A 636 -2.79 12.56 7.94
N THR A 637 -3.27 12.93 9.12
CA THR A 637 -4.69 12.80 9.42
C THR A 637 -5.48 13.83 8.60
N ALA A 638 -6.76 13.56 8.31
CA ALA A 638 -7.59 14.46 7.52
C ALA A 638 -7.64 15.92 8.08
N LEU A 639 -7.46 16.10 9.39
CA LEU A 639 -7.37 17.42 10.04
C LEU A 639 -6.04 18.12 9.78
N GLU A 640 -4.93 17.40 9.91
CA GLU A 640 -3.59 17.95 9.68
C GLU A 640 -3.40 18.32 8.21
N GLU A 641 -3.92 17.52 7.28
CA GLU A 641 -3.90 17.83 5.85
C GLU A 641 -4.63 19.16 5.56
N LEU A 642 -5.78 19.40 6.18
CA LEU A 642 -6.48 20.68 6.08
C LEU A 642 -5.66 21.84 6.69
N ILE A 643 -5.00 21.65 7.82
CA ILE A 643 -4.22 22.74 8.46
C ILE A 643 -2.97 23.09 7.65
N TYR A 644 -2.24 22.07 7.18
CA TYR A 644 -0.99 22.28 6.46
C TYR A 644 -1.19 22.70 5.00
N THR A 645 -2.31 22.36 4.35
CA THR A 645 -2.67 22.93 3.03
C THR A 645 -2.79 24.47 3.06
N PHE A 646 -3.13 25.07 4.21
CA PHE A 646 -3.18 26.52 4.40
C PHE A 646 -1.91 27.13 5.04
N GLY A 647 -0.79 26.41 5.06
CA GLY A 647 0.50 26.93 5.54
C GLY A 647 0.79 26.71 7.03
N GLY A 648 0.12 25.75 7.66
CA GLY A 648 0.37 25.35 9.05
C GLY A 648 -0.54 26.05 10.06
N PRO A 649 -0.48 25.68 11.36
CA PRO A 649 -1.49 26.06 12.35
C PRO A 649 -1.63 27.56 12.58
N TRP A 650 -0.55 28.33 12.45
CA TRP A 650 -0.59 29.79 12.60
C TRP A 650 -1.18 30.49 11.38
N LEU A 651 -0.80 30.08 10.16
CA LEU A 651 -1.37 30.65 8.93
C LEU A 651 -2.80 30.16 8.71
N PHE A 652 -3.11 28.90 8.98
CA PHE A 652 -4.48 28.40 9.03
C PHE A 652 -5.30 29.13 10.10
N GLY A 653 -4.73 29.40 11.28
CA GLY A 653 -5.39 30.18 12.32
C GLY A 653 -5.64 31.64 11.90
N LEU A 654 -4.66 32.30 11.29
CA LEU A 654 -4.79 33.68 10.78
C LEU A 654 -5.69 33.76 9.54
N PHE A 655 -5.67 32.76 8.68
CA PHE A 655 -6.53 32.64 7.51
C PHE A 655 -7.94 32.30 7.93
N LEU A 656 -8.14 31.40 8.89
CA LEU A 656 -9.44 31.11 9.50
C LEU A 656 -9.95 32.36 10.20
N MET A 657 -9.15 33.06 11.00
CA MET A 657 -9.56 34.32 11.62
C MET A 657 -9.86 35.41 10.58
N GLY A 658 -9.02 35.55 9.55
CA GLY A 658 -9.22 36.48 8.45
C GLY A 658 -10.46 36.15 7.63
N LEU A 659 -10.73 34.87 7.38
CA LEU A 659 -11.92 34.34 6.72
C LEU A 659 -13.15 34.53 7.61
N LEU A 660 -13.05 34.30 8.92
CA LEU A 660 -14.12 34.55 9.88
C LEU A 660 -14.43 36.05 9.96
N ILE A 661 -13.42 36.92 9.92
CA ILE A 661 -13.59 38.37 9.89
C ILE A 661 -14.19 38.80 8.55
N LEU A 662 -13.69 38.29 7.43
CA LEU A 662 -14.20 38.57 6.08
C LEU A 662 -15.63 38.08 5.93
N LEU A 663 -15.93 36.84 6.33
CA LEU A 663 -17.28 36.29 6.34
C LEU A 663 -18.17 37.03 7.33
N ALA A 664 -17.67 37.48 8.49
CA ALA A 664 -18.44 38.29 9.42
C ALA A 664 -18.74 39.68 8.85
N LEU A 665 -17.80 40.27 8.11
CA LEU A 665 -17.99 41.51 7.36
C LEU A 665 -18.97 41.28 6.20
N VAL A 666 -18.85 40.19 5.46
CA VAL A 666 -19.80 39.82 4.39
C VAL A 666 -21.18 39.54 4.95
N LEU A 667 -21.29 38.85 6.10
CA LEU A 667 -22.56 38.63 6.79
C LEU A 667 -23.12 39.94 7.37
N SER A 668 -22.28 40.84 7.86
CA SER A 668 -22.69 42.17 8.33
C SER A 668 -23.14 43.05 7.17
N VAL A 669 -22.43 43.02 6.04
CA VAL A 669 -22.78 43.71 4.80
C VAL A 669 -24.01 43.07 4.17
N ALA A 670 -24.16 41.75 4.18
CA ALA A 670 -25.35 41.05 3.72
C ALA A 670 -26.54 41.39 4.61
N ARG A 671 -26.36 41.44 5.93
CA ARG A 671 -27.38 41.94 6.86
C ARG A 671 -27.77 43.38 6.52
N MET A 672 -26.81 44.26 6.25
CA MET A 672 -27.07 45.64 5.83
C MET A 672 -27.64 45.73 4.41
N LYS A 673 -27.34 44.81 3.49
CA LYS A 673 -27.74 44.89 2.08
C LYS A 673 -29.07 44.20 1.79
N PHE A 674 -29.37 43.11 2.47
CA PHE A 674 -30.67 42.43 2.36
C PHE A 674 -31.77 43.17 3.14
N PHE A 675 -31.43 43.95 4.18
CA PHE A 675 -32.42 44.61 5.04
C PHE A 675 -32.16 46.08 5.38
N GLY A 676 -31.04 46.67 4.96
CA GLY A 676 -30.66 48.08 5.21
C GLY A 676 -30.44 48.87 3.92
N VAL A 677 -31.32 48.68 2.93
CA VAL A 677 -31.32 49.50 1.71
C VAL A 677 -32.06 50.83 1.87
N ASP A 678 -32.65 51.11 3.03
CA ASP A 678 -33.15 52.46 3.30
C ASP A 678 -32.37 53.07 4.49
N GLU A 679 -31.66 54.17 4.17
CA GLU A 679 -30.93 55.11 5.03
C GLU A 679 -29.44 54.85 5.33
N SER A 680 -28.57 55.51 4.57
CA SER A 680 -27.16 55.75 4.91
C SER A 680 -26.95 57.17 5.44
N PRO A 681 -26.28 57.38 6.60
CA PRO A 681 -25.68 58.68 6.93
C PRO A 681 -24.15 58.65 6.71
N GLY A 682 -23.63 59.68 6.03
CA GLY A 682 -22.19 59.99 5.95
C GLY A 682 -21.66 60.67 7.23
N PRO A 683 -20.32 60.74 7.43
CA PRO A 683 -19.74 60.99 8.75
C PRO A 683 -19.49 62.48 9.03
N ALA A 684 -19.92 62.96 10.21
CA ALA A 684 -19.36 64.14 10.87
C ALA A 684 -19.62 64.08 12.40
N PRO A 685 -18.78 64.73 13.24
CA PRO A 685 -18.56 64.35 14.64
C PRO A 685 -19.56 64.96 15.64
N THR A 686 -19.55 64.36 16.82
CA THR A 686 -20.38 64.59 18.02
C THR A 686 -20.68 66.06 18.39
N GLN A 687 -21.96 66.41 18.55
CA GLN A 687 -22.43 67.39 19.55
C GLN A 687 -23.95 67.26 19.84
N HIS A 688 -24.36 67.86 20.95
CA HIS A 688 -25.60 67.68 21.71
C HIS A 688 -26.95 67.77 20.97
N GLY A 689 -27.88 66.93 21.47
CA GLY A 689 -29.34 67.14 21.59
C GLY A 689 -30.06 68.00 20.56
N SER A 690 -30.87 67.37 19.71
CA SER A 690 -32.23 67.81 19.38
C SER A 690 -32.87 66.86 18.36
N GLN A 691 -34.20 66.83 18.41
CA GLN A 691 -35.14 66.34 17.40
C GLN A 691 -35.25 64.83 17.20
N ILE A 692 -36.20 64.27 17.95
CA ILE A 692 -37.17 63.33 17.40
C ILE A 692 -37.81 64.01 16.19
N ASP A 693 -37.57 63.48 15.00
CA ASP A 693 -38.38 63.81 13.84
C ASP A 693 -39.67 62.99 13.91
N HIS A 694 -40.75 63.70 14.21
CA HIS A 694 -42.11 63.22 14.04
C HIS A 694 -42.38 62.92 12.56
N SER A 695 -43.20 61.87 12.35
CA SER A 695 -44.16 61.73 11.25
C SER A 695 -43.66 62.11 9.85
N PHE A 696 -43.38 61.15 8.98
CA PHE A 696 -43.69 61.16 7.51
C PHE A 696 -42.97 59.97 6.83
N PRO A 697 -43.44 59.51 5.67
CA PRO A 697 -44.71 58.85 5.38
C PRO A 697 -44.48 57.33 5.18
N PHE A 698 -45.45 56.51 5.56
CA PHE A 698 -45.47 55.11 5.15
C PHE A 698 -45.66 55.08 3.62
N LEU A 699 -44.70 54.58 2.86
CA LEU A 699 -44.98 54.16 1.50
C LEU A 699 -45.83 52.88 1.59
N GLU A 700 -47.07 53.05 1.14
CA GLU A 700 -48.12 52.06 1.01
C GLU A 700 -47.57 50.72 0.48
N SER A 701 -47.73 49.70 1.31
CA SER A 701 -47.78 48.32 0.85
C SER A 701 -49.24 47.88 0.95
N LEU A 702 -49.71 47.11 -0.04
CA LEU A 702 -51.07 46.60 -0.27
C LEU A 702 -51.90 46.12 0.96
N ASN A 703 -51.27 46.00 2.13
CA ASN A 703 -51.90 45.66 3.40
C ASN A 703 -52.67 46.85 4.04
N GLU A 704 -52.40 48.10 3.64
CA GLU A 704 -53.17 49.30 4.03
C GLU A 704 -54.47 49.48 3.23
N VAL A 705 -54.55 48.89 2.01
CA VAL A 705 -55.82 48.76 1.28
C VAL A 705 -56.79 47.82 2.02
N LEU A 706 -56.26 46.97 2.91
CA LEU A 706 -57.04 46.20 3.89
C LEU A 706 -57.34 46.98 5.18
N GLU A 707 -56.72 48.14 5.43
CA GLU A 707 -56.93 48.95 6.63
C GLU A 707 -58.14 49.90 6.54
N THR A 708 -58.56 50.32 5.35
CA THR A 708 -59.86 51.01 5.18
C THR A 708 -61.03 50.09 5.56
N ASN A 709 -60.94 48.79 5.26
CA ASN A 709 -61.89 47.77 5.74
C ASN A 709 -61.81 47.56 7.27
N ARG A 710 -60.68 47.87 7.94
CA ARG A 710 -60.51 47.69 9.40
C ARG A 710 -60.99 48.87 10.24
N ALA A 711 -61.01 50.09 9.71
CA ALA A 711 -61.57 51.24 10.41
C ALA A 711 -63.10 51.16 10.56
N GLU A 712 -63.78 50.51 9.60
CA GLU A 712 -65.21 50.19 9.71
C GLU A 712 -65.47 49.10 10.78
N GLU A 713 -64.53 48.16 10.96
CA GLU A 713 -64.65 47.08 11.94
C GLU A 713 -64.58 47.58 13.39
N SER A 714 -63.75 48.58 13.71
CA SER A 714 -63.64 49.09 15.09
C SER A 714 -64.92 49.79 15.57
N GLN A 715 -65.66 50.42 14.65
CA GLN A 715 -66.95 51.05 14.93
C GLN A 715 -68.11 50.05 15.11
N SER A 716 -67.89 48.77 14.80
CA SER A 716 -68.90 47.70 14.94
C SER A 716 -68.59 46.73 16.09
N HIS A 717 -67.47 46.90 16.80
CA HIS A 717 -67.02 46.03 17.89
C HIS A 717 -67.86 46.19 19.16
N VAL A 718 -68.35 45.08 19.72
CA VAL A 718 -69.19 45.06 20.93
C VAL A 718 -68.38 44.69 22.17
N HIS A 719 -67.73 43.53 22.17
CA HIS A 719 -67.04 43.01 23.36
C HIS A 719 -65.94 42.00 23.00
N ARG A 720 -64.90 41.93 23.86
CA ARG A 720 -63.77 41.01 23.76
C ARG A 720 -63.77 40.04 24.94
N MET A 721 -63.73 38.75 24.65
CA MET A 721 -63.72 37.68 25.65
C MET A 721 -62.38 36.94 25.63
N TYR A 722 -61.68 36.86 26.77
CA TYR A 722 -60.36 36.22 26.87
C TYR A 722 -60.47 34.73 27.22
N PHE A 723 -59.58 33.91 26.66
CA PHE A 723 -59.39 32.51 27.04
C PHE A 723 -58.63 32.40 28.36
N MET A 724 -58.97 31.39 29.16
CA MET A 724 -58.31 31.04 30.41
C MET A 724 -57.22 29.98 30.17
N GLY A 725 -56.15 30.00 30.98
CA GLY A 725 -55.02 29.05 30.96
C GLY A 725 -53.78 29.50 30.15
N PRO A 726 -52.56 29.03 30.49
CA PRO A 726 -51.28 29.44 29.87
C PRO A 726 -50.93 28.71 28.56
N ASN A 727 -51.85 27.91 28.01
CA ASN A 727 -51.69 27.16 26.77
C ASN A 727 -50.53 26.14 26.80
N THR A 728 -50.30 25.45 27.91
CA THR A 728 -49.33 24.36 27.99
C THR A 728 -50.00 23.03 27.66
N PHE A 729 -49.21 21.99 27.32
CA PHE A 729 -49.78 20.65 27.05
C PHE A 729 -50.57 20.09 28.25
N SER A 730 -50.28 20.56 29.46
CA SER A 730 -51.00 20.21 30.69
C SER A 730 -52.25 21.07 30.93
N GLU A 731 -52.32 22.29 30.41
CA GLU A 731 -53.42 23.23 30.65
C GLU A 731 -53.71 24.07 29.37
N PRO A 732 -54.63 23.59 28.51
CA PRO A 732 -55.00 24.26 27.26
C PRO A 732 -55.92 25.47 27.46
N TRP A 733 -56.10 26.26 26.41
CA TRP A 733 -57.05 27.37 26.38
C TRP A 733 -58.50 26.92 26.50
N HIS A 734 -59.31 27.65 27.28
CA HIS A 734 -60.75 27.40 27.36
C HIS A 734 -61.56 28.68 27.65
N LEU A 735 -62.83 28.71 27.21
CA LEU A 735 -63.83 29.76 27.45
C LEU A 735 -64.90 29.29 28.45
N PRO A 736 -65.46 30.20 29.27
CA PRO A 736 -66.56 29.89 30.18
C PRO A 736 -67.93 29.80 29.48
N HIS A 737 -68.76 28.84 29.89
CA HIS A 737 -70.10 28.52 29.35
C HIS A 737 -71.23 29.53 29.65
N ARG A 738 -70.95 30.78 30.00
CA ARG A 738 -72.01 31.78 30.21
C ARG A 738 -71.68 33.05 29.44
N PRO A 739 -72.59 33.55 28.57
CA PRO A 739 -72.31 34.75 27.81
C PRO A 739 -72.23 35.96 28.75
N PRO A 740 -71.18 36.82 28.62
CA PRO A 740 -71.08 38.04 29.39
C PRO A 740 -72.25 39.01 29.09
N VAL A 741 -72.59 39.85 30.06
CA VAL A 741 -73.77 40.74 30.02
C VAL A 741 -73.78 41.62 28.76
N GLN A 742 -72.59 42.01 28.28
CA GLN A 742 -72.39 42.87 27.13
C GLN A 742 -72.75 42.23 25.78
N ILE A 743 -72.73 40.89 25.66
CA ILE A 743 -73.06 40.19 24.41
C ILE A 743 -74.39 39.43 24.48
N LYS A 744 -75.01 39.37 25.67
CA LYS A 744 -76.24 38.62 25.91
C LYS A 744 -77.41 39.06 25.00
N GLU A 745 -77.39 40.32 24.54
CA GLU A 745 -78.44 40.86 23.66
C GLU A 745 -78.23 40.54 22.18
N ILE A 746 -77.00 40.23 21.75
CA ILE A 746 -76.66 39.91 20.35
C ILE A 746 -76.61 38.40 20.07
N VAL A 747 -76.62 37.57 21.12
CA VAL A 747 -76.38 36.13 21.03
C VAL A 747 -77.51 35.32 21.69
N TYR A 748 -77.83 34.15 21.13
CA TYR A 748 -78.72 33.16 21.74
C TYR A 748 -77.95 32.30 22.76
N GLU A 749 -78.35 32.34 24.04
CA GLU A 749 -77.61 31.69 25.13
C GLU A 749 -77.40 30.18 24.94
N GLY A 750 -78.41 29.45 24.44
CA GLY A 750 -78.30 28.00 24.21
C GLY A 750 -77.28 27.64 23.12
N ALA A 751 -77.34 28.32 21.98
CA ALA A 751 -76.40 28.12 20.87
C ALA A 751 -74.98 28.59 21.20
N PHE A 752 -74.85 29.59 22.08
CA PHE A 752 -73.55 30.04 22.58
C PHE A 752 -72.83 28.98 23.41
N ASN A 753 -73.55 28.22 24.23
CA ASN A 753 -72.93 27.19 25.06
C ASN A 753 -72.38 26.04 24.21
N ALA A 754 -73.13 25.61 23.18
CA ALA A 754 -72.65 24.62 22.21
C ALA A 754 -71.39 25.10 21.47
N PHE A 755 -71.37 26.38 21.07
CA PHE A 755 -70.18 27.01 20.49
C PHE A 755 -68.97 26.97 21.43
N VAL A 756 -69.17 27.23 22.73
CA VAL A 756 -68.10 27.16 23.73
C VAL A 756 -67.58 25.72 23.91
N ASP A 757 -68.45 24.71 23.91
CA ASP A 757 -68.05 23.30 24.01
C ASP A 757 -67.16 22.88 22.84
N GLU A 758 -67.53 23.27 21.61
CA GLU A 758 -66.74 22.97 20.42
C GLU A 758 -65.39 23.72 20.42
N ILE A 759 -65.37 25.00 20.80
CA ILE A 759 -64.11 25.76 20.94
C ILE A 759 -63.17 25.13 21.97
N ASN A 760 -63.70 24.75 23.14
CA ASN A 760 -62.90 24.15 24.20
C ASN A 760 -62.36 22.77 23.80
N ALA A 761 -63.14 21.98 23.06
CA ALA A 761 -62.70 20.71 22.52
C ALA A 761 -61.58 20.88 21.47
N ILE A 762 -61.69 21.87 20.58
CA ILE A 762 -60.66 22.18 19.58
C ILE A 762 -59.36 22.64 20.24
N ALA A 763 -59.47 23.43 21.32
CA ALA A 763 -58.33 23.98 22.03
C ALA A 763 -57.56 22.95 22.88
N ALA A 764 -58.15 21.80 23.23
CA ALA A 764 -57.50 20.76 24.03
C ALA A 764 -56.35 20.03 23.30
N TYR A 765 -55.31 19.61 24.04
CA TYR A 765 -54.18 18.84 23.50
C TYR A 765 -54.31 17.34 23.74
N GLU A 766 -53.82 16.53 22.81
CA GLU A 766 -53.74 15.08 22.98
C GLU A 766 -52.47 14.67 23.75
N TRP A 767 -52.51 13.53 24.46
CA TRP A 767 -51.44 13.10 25.36
C TRP A 767 -50.09 12.85 24.67
N TRP A 768 -50.10 12.33 23.44
CA TRP A 768 -48.87 12.02 22.69
C TRP A 768 -48.12 13.29 22.28
N GLU A 769 -48.81 14.43 22.12
CA GLU A 769 -48.18 15.70 21.78
C GLU A 769 -47.19 16.15 22.85
N GLY A 770 -47.55 15.91 24.12
CA GLY A 770 -46.70 16.16 25.28
C GLY A 770 -45.56 15.15 25.42
N ALA A 771 -45.77 13.88 25.07
CA ALA A 771 -44.72 12.86 25.12
C ALA A 771 -43.59 13.15 24.12
N ILE A 772 -43.92 13.56 22.90
CA ILE A 772 -42.94 13.98 21.88
C ILE A 772 -42.13 15.17 22.37
N TYR A 773 -42.79 16.17 22.96
CA TYR A 773 -42.11 17.32 23.54
C TYR A 773 -41.07 16.91 24.61
N ASN A 774 -41.43 16.00 25.50
CA ASN A 774 -40.53 15.53 26.56
C ASN A 774 -39.31 14.79 25.98
N ILE A 775 -39.47 13.92 24.98
CA ILE A 775 -38.37 13.22 24.31
C ILE A 775 -37.44 14.21 23.59
N LEU A 776 -38.02 15.12 22.81
CA LEU A 776 -37.27 16.14 22.09
C LEU A 776 -36.54 17.10 23.05
N SER A 777 -37.08 17.36 24.24
CA SER A 777 -36.44 18.27 25.21
C SER A 777 -35.06 17.78 25.65
N VAL A 778 -34.84 16.45 25.68
CA VAL A 778 -33.56 15.81 26.04
C VAL A 778 -32.65 15.67 24.82
N LEU A 779 -33.19 15.28 23.66
CA LEU A 779 -32.40 14.98 22.46
C LEU A 779 -32.04 16.22 21.62
N ALA A 780 -32.95 17.19 21.54
CA ALA A 780 -32.86 18.35 20.67
C ALA A 780 -33.77 19.49 21.16
N TYR A 781 -33.36 20.19 22.22
CA TYR A 781 -34.12 21.28 22.85
C TYR A 781 -34.76 22.30 21.88
N PRO A 782 -34.06 22.83 20.85
CA PRO A 782 -34.67 23.77 19.92
C PRO A 782 -35.78 23.17 19.04
N LEU A 783 -35.69 21.87 18.71
CA LEU A 783 -36.79 21.17 18.05
C LEU A 783 -37.98 21.00 19.00
N ALA A 784 -37.74 20.71 20.28
CA ALA A 784 -38.79 20.63 21.29
C ALA A 784 -39.57 21.95 21.42
N TRP A 785 -38.86 23.08 21.48
CA TRP A 785 -39.49 24.40 21.52
C TRP A 785 -40.27 24.72 20.24
N SER A 786 -39.69 24.43 19.07
CA SER A 786 -40.36 24.64 17.79
C SER A 786 -41.62 23.77 17.64
N TRP A 787 -41.58 22.54 18.13
CA TRP A 787 -42.71 21.61 18.18
C TRP A 787 -43.85 22.18 19.02
N GLN A 788 -43.56 22.61 20.26
CA GLN A 788 -44.56 23.23 21.13
C GLN A 788 -45.17 24.48 20.49
N HIS A 789 -44.34 25.35 19.91
CA HIS A 789 -44.81 26.58 19.28
C HIS A 789 -45.62 26.31 18.01
N TRP A 790 -45.27 25.29 17.23
CA TRP A 790 -46.00 24.87 16.04
C TRP A 790 -47.37 24.29 16.39
N ARG A 791 -47.45 23.39 17.39
CA ARG A 791 -48.74 22.86 17.88
C ARG A 791 -49.67 23.96 18.37
N ARG A 792 -49.16 24.94 19.11
CA ARG A 792 -49.92 26.14 19.53
C ARG A 792 -50.46 26.95 18.36
N ARG A 793 -49.65 27.17 17.32
CA ARG A 793 -50.08 27.88 16.10
C ARG A 793 -51.16 27.12 15.36
N LEU A 794 -51.00 25.80 15.22
CA LEU A 794 -51.98 24.95 14.55
C LEU A 794 -53.34 24.99 15.27
N LYS A 795 -53.34 24.97 16.61
CA LYS A 795 -54.57 25.11 17.40
C LYS A 795 -55.25 26.46 17.20
N LEU A 796 -54.49 27.56 17.19
CA LEU A 796 -55.04 28.88 16.87
C LEU A 796 -55.57 28.98 15.43
N GLN A 797 -54.88 28.39 14.46
CA GLN A 797 -55.33 28.36 13.06
C GLN A 797 -56.63 27.58 12.92
N ARG A 798 -56.73 26.39 13.53
CA ARG A 798 -57.98 25.61 13.58
C ARG A 798 -59.11 26.38 14.25
N LEU A 799 -58.86 27.07 15.36
CA LEU A 799 -59.87 27.92 16.00
C LEU A 799 -60.34 29.06 15.08
N ARG A 800 -59.43 29.64 14.28
CA ARG A 800 -59.77 30.70 13.31
C ARG A 800 -60.55 30.17 12.11
N GLU A 801 -60.14 29.03 11.55
CA GLU A 801 -60.82 28.37 10.43
C GLU A 801 -62.20 27.85 10.84
N PHE A 802 -62.30 27.28 12.04
CA PHE A 802 -63.57 26.88 12.64
C PHE A 802 -64.53 28.07 12.71
N VAL A 803 -64.09 29.20 13.30
CA VAL A 803 -64.95 30.39 13.42
C VAL A 803 -65.22 31.07 12.08
N ARG A 804 -64.31 31.02 11.09
CA ARG A 804 -64.47 31.75 9.82
C ARG A 804 -65.27 30.99 8.76
N SER A 805 -65.20 29.66 8.75
CA SER A 805 -65.69 28.87 7.62
C SER A 805 -66.47 27.61 7.99
N GLU A 806 -66.23 26.98 9.15
CA GLU A 806 -66.92 25.73 9.50
C GLU A 806 -68.15 25.99 10.39
N TYR A 807 -68.05 26.93 11.33
CA TYR A 807 -69.13 27.31 12.21
C TYR A 807 -70.07 28.30 11.53
N ASP A 808 -71.37 27.98 11.47
CA ASP A 808 -72.42 28.75 10.80
C ASP A 808 -72.83 30.05 11.52
N HIS A 809 -72.10 30.44 12.56
CA HIS A 809 -72.41 31.55 13.47
C HIS A 809 -73.83 31.51 14.04
N ALA A 810 -74.46 30.33 14.18
CA ALA A 810 -75.83 30.19 14.66
C ALA A 810 -76.10 30.85 16.03
N CYS A 811 -75.07 31.08 16.85
CA CYS A 811 -75.20 31.80 18.11
C CYS A 811 -75.55 33.29 17.94
N LEU A 812 -75.23 33.93 16.80
CA LEU A 812 -75.56 35.34 16.55
C LEU A 812 -77.03 35.51 16.15
N ARG A 813 -77.67 36.60 16.61
CA ARG A 813 -79.05 36.93 16.24
C ARG A 813 -79.18 37.49 14.83
N SER A 814 -78.22 38.32 14.41
CA SER A 814 -78.15 38.93 13.08
C SER A 814 -78.19 37.88 11.96
N CYS A 815 -79.07 38.08 10.98
CA CYS A 815 -79.10 37.24 9.78
C CYS A 815 -77.92 37.56 8.87
N ARG A 816 -77.51 38.83 8.81
CA ARG A 816 -76.42 39.28 7.94
C ARG A 816 -75.06 38.78 8.43
N SER A 817 -74.78 38.86 9.73
CA SER A 817 -73.53 38.34 10.30
C SER A 817 -73.37 36.83 10.12
N ARG A 818 -74.48 36.08 10.15
CA ARG A 818 -74.49 34.64 9.90
C ARG A 818 -74.19 34.30 8.44
N ALA A 819 -74.81 35.01 7.50
CA ALA A 819 -74.65 34.76 6.08
C ALA A 819 -73.25 35.14 5.54
N LEU A 820 -72.65 36.20 6.08
CA LEU A 820 -71.35 36.70 5.63
C LEU A 820 -70.17 36.17 6.44
N TYR A 821 -70.41 35.42 7.53
CA TYR A 821 -69.37 34.93 8.44
C TYR A 821 -68.47 36.05 9.01
N GLU A 822 -69.08 37.20 9.35
CA GLU A 822 -68.36 38.44 9.73
C GLU A 822 -68.55 38.86 11.20
N GLY A 823 -69.38 38.15 11.98
CA GLY A 823 -69.77 38.60 13.33
C GLY A 823 -68.90 38.15 14.51
N ILE A 824 -68.00 37.17 14.33
CA ILE A 824 -67.10 36.67 15.40
C ILE A 824 -65.69 36.52 14.83
N LYS A 825 -64.67 36.98 15.57
CA LYS A 825 -63.25 36.78 15.19
C LYS A 825 -62.41 36.31 16.36
N VAL A 826 -61.44 35.42 16.10
CA VAL A 826 -60.51 34.90 17.10
C VAL A 826 -59.10 35.42 16.86
N ALA A 827 -58.49 35.98 17.90
CA ALA A 827 -57.11 36.43 17.86
C ALA A 827 -56.35 36.05 19.14
N ALA A 828 -55.03 36.15 19.07
CA ALA A 828 -54.14 35.76 20.16
C ALA A 828 -52.87 36.61 20.13
N THR A 829 -52.23 36.69 21.28
CA THR A 829 -50.95 37.38 21.47
C THR A 829 -49.82 36.68 20.72
N SER A 830 -48.73 37.39 20.46
CA SER A 830 -47.59 36.91 19.64
C SER A 830 -46.79 35.78 20.29
N ASP A 831 -46.90 35.59 21.60
CA ASP A 831 -46.37 34.47 22.39
C ASP A 831 -47.29 33.24 22.42
N LEU A 832 -48.52 33.38 21.90
CA LEU A 832 -49.54 32.32 21.91
C LEU A 832 -49.81 31.79 23.32
N MET A 833 -49.61 32.62 24.35
CA MET A 833 -49.96 32.27 25.73
C MET A 833 -51.37 32.78 26.07
N LEU A 834 -51.84 33.84 25.41
CA LEU A 834 -53.16 34.44 25.62
C LEU A 834 -53.94 34.54 24.31
N ALA A 835 -55.19 34.09 24.30
CA ALA A 835 -56.11 34.22 23.17
C ALA A 835 -57.40 34.96 23.59
N TYR A 836 -58.13 35.50 22.63
CA TYR A 836 -59.42 36.14 22.85
C TYR A 836 -60.35 36.05 21.61
N VAL A 837 -61.66 36.21 21.84
CA VAL A 837 -62.72 36.23 20.84
C VAL A 837 -63.39 37.61 20.85
N ASP A 838 -63.50 38.23 19.68
CA ASP A 838 -64.14 39.53 19.46
C ASP A 838 -65.50 39.36 18.76
N PHE A 839 -66.51 40.09 19.23
CA PHE A 839 -67.88 40.10 18.68
C PHE A 839 -68.19 41.43 17.97
N PHE A 840 -68.78 41.35 16.78
CA PHE A 840 -69.09 42.50 15.91
C PHE A 840 -70.58 42.53 15.50
N LEU A 841 -71.11 43.73 15.24
CA LEU A 841 -72.50 43.96 14.79
C LEU A 841 -72.63 43.85 13.26
N GLY A 842 -73.65 43.14 12.79
CA GLY A 842 -73.88 42.80 11.37
C GLY A 842 -74.45 43.89 10.48
N GLY A 843 -74.55 45.14 10.94
CA GLY A 843 -75.16 46.25 10.19
C GLY A 843 -76.69 46.27 10.23
N ASP A 844 -77.37 45.11 10.19
CA ASP A 844 -78.82 44.94 10.40
C ASP A 844 -79.26 45.19 11.86
N GLU A 845 -78.32 45.07 12.80
CA GLU A 845 -78.53 45.32 14.23
C GLU A 845 -78.10 46.73 14.69
N LYS A 846 -77.72 47.66 13.77
CA LYS A 846 -77.28 49.01 14.15
C LYS A 846 -78.41 49.81 14.83
N ARG A 847 -78.35 49.91 16.16
CA ARG A 847 -79.19 50.80 17.01
C ARG A 847 -78.35 51.92 17.58
N THR A 848 -78.94 53.06 17.92
CA THR A 848 -78.20 54.21 18.47
C THR A 848 -77.50 53.92 19.80
N ASP A 849 -77.96 52.90 20.54
CA ASP A 849 -77.38 52.46 21.82
C ASP A 849 -76.24 51.45 21.66
N LEU A 850 -76.03 50.92 20.44
CA LEU A 850 -75.10 49.83 20.12
C LEU A 850 -74.19 50.23 18.92
N PRO A 851 -72.86 50.24 19.07
CA PRO A 851 -72.07 49.68 20.18
C PRO A 851 -71.93 50.62 21.41
N PRO A 852 -71.71 50.07 22.63
CA PRO A 852 -71.56 50.87 23.85
C PRO A 852 -70.28 51.71 23.82
N ARG A 853 -70.36 52.96 24.29
CA ARG A 853 -69.21 53.88 24.43
C ARG A 853 -68.28 53.43 25.57
N LEU A 854 -67.02 53.85 25.55
CA LEU A 854 -65.99 53.41 26.51
C LEU A 854 -66.43 53.56 27.98
N HIS A 855 -67.04 54.68 28.36
CA HIS A 855 -67.51 54.90 29.74
C HIS A 855 -68.55 53.85 30.20
N GLN A 856 -69.36 53.31 29.29
CA GLN A 856 -70.34 52.26 29.57
C GLN A 856 -69.70 50.85 29.65
N ARG A 857 -68.45 50.70 29.16
CA ARG A 857 -67.67 49.45 29.21
C ARG A 857 -66.76 49.37 30.45
N LEU A 858 -66.58 50.46 31.19
CA LEU A 858 -65.74 50.47 32.39
C LEU A 858 -66.48 49.78 33.56
N PRO A 859 -65.82 48.90 34.33
CA PRO A 859 -64.39 48.56 34.29
C PRO A 859 -64.03 47.49 33.23
N ILE A 860 -62.82 47.61 32.65
CA ILE A 860 -62.26 46.69 31.63
C ILE A 860 -61.04 45.96 32.19
N SER A 861 -60.99 44.63 32.03
CA SER A 861 -59.83 43.81 32.37
C SER A 861 -58.93 43.57 31.15
N LEU A 862 -57.64 43.84 31.31
CA LEU A 862 -56.62 43.68 30.28
C LEU A 862 -55.51 42.72 30.77
N PRO A 863 -55.63 41.40 30.51
CA PRO A 863 -54.62 40.43 30.92
C PRO A 863 -53.30 40.60 30.15
N PHE A 864 -52.19 40.30 30.83
CA PHE A 864 -50.88 40.18 30.23
C PHE A 864 -50.72 38.84 29.49
N GLY A 865 -50.05 38.87 28.36
CA GLY A 865 -49.40 37.69 27.79
C GLY A 865 -48.08 37.40 28.51
N GLY A 866 -47.59 36.18 28.36
CA GLY A 866 -46.29 35.72 28.87
C GLY A 866 -46.35 35.08 30.25
N ASP A 867 -45.26 34.41 30.62
CA ASP A 867 -45.08 33.75 31.92
C ASP A 867 -43.84 34.26 32.69
N GLY A 868 -43.11 35.23 32.13
CA GLY A 868 -41.89 35.81 32.71
C GLY A 868 -40.62 34.99 32.47
N SER A 869 -40.65 33.97 31.62
CA SER A 869 -39.45 33.20 31.23
C SER A 869 -38.54 33.97 30.26
N TYR A 870 -37.30 33.52 30.07
CA TYR A 870 -36.38 34.10 29.09
C TYR A 870 -36.94 34.08 27.66
N MET A 871 -37.82 33.12 27.33
CA MET A 871 -38.49 33.01 26.02
C MET A 871 -39.80 33.82 25.91
N ALA A 872 -40.52 34.02 27.02
CA ALA A 872 -41.83 34.67 27.03
C ALA A 872 -41.95 35.67 28.19
N PRO A 873 -41.37 36.88 28.05
CA PRO A 873 -41.54 37.94 29.04
C PRO A 873 -43.00 38.40 29.13
N PHE A 874 -43.39 38.97 30.26
CA PHE A 874 -44.73 39.54 30.41
C PHE A 874 -44.92 40.73 29.45
N SER A 875 -46.08 40.81 28.80
CA SER A 875 -46.43 41.94 27.94
C SER A 875 -47.92 42.19 27.88
N LEU A 876 -48.32 43.45 27.83
CA LEU A 876 -49.66 43.91 27.53
C LEU A 876 -49.80 44.11 26.01
N HIS A 877 -50.75 43.40 25.40
CA HIS A 877 -51.03 43.51 23.97
C HIS A 877 -52.10 44.56 23.70
N SER A 878 -51.77 45.58 22.89
CA SER A 878 -52.73 46.60 22.44
C SER A 878 -52.98 46.48 20.95
N ASP A 879 -54.15 45.99 20.59
CA ASP A 879 -54.62 45.91 19.20
C ASP A 879 -55.29 47.21 18.77
N ASN A 880 -55.47 47.39 17.46
CA ASN A 880 -56.19 48.55 16.89
C ASN A 880 -57.60 48.70 17.47
N ILE A 881 -58.28 47.61 17.83
CA ILE A 881 -59.59 47.64 18.52
C ILE A 881 -59.43 48.25 19.92
N LEU A 882 -58.46 47.77 20.72
CA LEU A 882 -58.26 48.28 22.07
C LEU A 882 -57.79 49.74 22.05
N THR A 883 -56.88 50.10 21.14
CA THR A 883 -56.44 51.48 20.95
C THR A 883 -57.59 52.37 20.49
N SER A 884 -58.43 51.93 19.54
CA SER A 884 -59.60 52.68 19.08
C SER A 884 -60.64 52.85 20.20
N LEU A 885 -60.82 51.83 21.04
CA LEU A 885 -61.67 51.95 22.24
C LEU A 885 -61.11 52.96 23.24
N MET A 886 -59.81 52.87 23.56
CA MET A 886 -59.14 53.82 24.47
C MET A 886 -59.06 55.23 23.89
N SER A 887 -59.02 55.38 22.56
CA SER A 887 -59.01 56.67 21.86
C SER A 887 -60.25 57.53 22.10
N GLN A 888 -61.33 56.92 22.61
CA GLN A 888 -62.53 57.65 23.03
C GLN A 888 -62.27 58.54 24.26
N SER A 889 -61.19 58.30 25.02
CA SER A 889 -60.82 59.05 26.23
C SER A 889 -59.36 59.51 26.27
N VAL A 890 -58.43 58.69 25.80
CA VAL A 890 -56.97 58.92 25.89
C VAL A 890 -56.42 58.99 24.47
N PRO A 891 -55.63 60.01 24.09
CA PRO A 891 -55.02 60.07 22.77
C PRO A 891 -54.28 58.76 22.42
N PRO A 892 -54.44 58.24 21.19
CA PRO A 892 -53.77 57.01 20.77
C PRO A 892 -52.26 57.03 21.03
N THR A 893 -51.59 58.17 20.83
CA THR A 893 -50.16 58.36 21.08
C THR A 893 -49.79 58.13 22.54
N THR A 894 -50.55 58.73 23.47
CA THR A 894 -50.39 58.55 24.93
C THR A 894 -50.65 57.10 25.33
N TRP A 895 -51.67 56.45 24.77
CA TRP A 895 -51.96 55.04 25.05
C TRP A 895 -50.84 54.11 24.54
N TYR A 896 -50.39 54.28 23.30
CA TYR A 896 -49.27 53.50 22.74
C TYR A 896 -47.99 53.69 23.55
N ARG A 897 -47.72 54.93 23.98
CA ARG A 897 -46.56 55.27 24.81
C ARG A 897 -46.60 54.60 26.18
N LEU A 898 -47.77 54.60 26.82
CA LEU A 898 -48.00 53.90 28.08
C LEU A 898 -47.79 52.40 27.96
N VAL A 899 -48.36 51.77 26.92
CA VAL A 899 -48.22 50.33 26.67
C VAL A 899 -46.76 49.97 26.37
N ALA A 900 -46.05 50.79 25.60
CA ALA A 900 -44.63 50.60 25.32
C ALA A 900 -43.77 50.72 26.60
N GLY A 901 -44.04 51.72 27.44
CA GLY A 901 -43.35 51.91 28.72
C GLY A 901 -43.60 50.76 29.70
N LEU A 902 -44.85 50.30 29.81
CA LEU A 902 -45.20 49.17 30.65
C LEU A 902 -44.53 47.88 30.18
N ASN A 903 -44.56 47.61 28.87
CA ASN A 903 -43.91 46.43 28.29
C ASN A 903 -42.39 46.44 28.48
N ALA A 904 -41.75 47.61 28.45
CA ALA A 904 -40.34 47.76 28.76
C ALA A 904 -40.02 47.36 30.23
N GLN A 905 -40.88 47.70 31.18
CA GLN A 905 -40.72 47.32 32.59
C GLN A 905 -41.07 45.83 32.83
N LEU A 906 -42.15 45.34 32.23
CA LEU A 906 -42.58 43.93 32.32
C LEU A 906 -41.54 42.95 31.75
N ARG A 907 -40.73 43.37 30.76
CA ARG A 907 -39.62 42.58 30.19
C ARG A 907 -38.54 42.21 31.20
N LEU A 908 -38.36 43.02 32.24
CA LEU A 908 -37.36 42.79 33.30
C LEU A 908 -37.86 41.84 34.39
N VAL A 909 -39.15 41.47 34.35
CA VAL A 909 -39.77 40.55 35.31
C VAL A 909 -39.32 39.12 35.03
N ARG A 910 -38.76 38.46 36.05
CA ARG A 910 -38.15 37.13 35.93
C ARG A 910 -38.99 36.07 36.63
N ARG A 911 -39.31 34.98 35.92
CA ARG A 911 -39.93 33.78 36.48
C ARG A 911 -39.04 33.20 37.58
N GLY A 912 -39.60 33.00 38.78
CA GLY A 912 -38.88 32.57 39.99
C GLY A 912 -38.33 33.70 40.86
N TRP A 913 -38.44 34.96 40.42
CA TRP A 913 -38.09 36.19 41.16
C TRP A 913 -39.17 37.28 40.97
N ILE A 914 -40.44 36.87 40.84
CA ILE A 914 -41.56 37.74 40.48
C ILE A 914 -41.83 38.76 41.60
N ARG A 915 -41.72 38.33 42.86
CA ARG A 915 -41.84 39.21 44.06
C ARG A 915 -40.89 40.40 44.05
N VAL A 916 -39.66 40.21 43.58
CA VAL A 916 -38.64 41.27 43.53
C VAL A 916 -38.83 42.14 42.29
N THR A 917 -39.20 41.50 41.17
CA THR A 917 -39.18 42.16 39.86
C THR A 917 -40.49 42.87 39.49
N PHE A 918 -41.64 42.59 40.13
CA PHE A 918 -42.87 43.40 39.95
C PHE A 918 -42.90 44.71 40.74
N ARG A 919 -42.08 44.86 41.79
CA ARG A 919 -42.01 46.12 42.57
C ARG A 919 -41.65 47.35 41.70
N PRO A 920 -40.65 47.27 40.80
CA PRO A 920 -40.39 48.33 39.82
C PRO A 920 -41.60 48.67 38.94
N VAL A 921 -42.39 47.67 38.54
CA VAL A 921 -43.56 47.85 37.66
C VAL A 921 -44.68 48.60 38.38
N LEU A 922 -44.99 48.23 39.63
CA LEU A 922 -45.99 48.95 40.44
C LEU A 922 -45.60 50.40 40.67
N ARG A 923 -44.33 50.65 41.04
CA ARG A 923 -43.83 52.02 41.20
C ARG A 923 -43.95 52.82 39.90
N TRP A 924 -43.66 52.20 38.76
CA TRP A 924 -43.79 52.85 37.46
C TRP A 924 -45.25 53.17 37.12
N LEU A 925 -46.21 52.28 37.42
CA LEU A 925 -47.64 52.54 37.22
C LEU A 925 -48.15 53.73 38.05
N GLU A 926 -47.68 53.88 39.29
CA GLU A 926 -48.06 54.99 40.16
C GLU A 926 -47.39 56.31 39.78
N THR A 927 -46.12 56.27 39.37
CA THR A 927 -45.32 57.48 39.11
C THR A 927 -45.44 58.00 37.68
N HIS A 928 -45.62 57.13 36.69
CA HIS A 928 -45.61 57.51 35.27
C HIS A 928 -46.98 57.31 34.60
N ALA A 929 -47.65 56.17 34.81
CA ALA A 929 -48.88 55.83 34.09
C ALA A 929 -50.14 56.53 34.63
N ASN A 930 -50.45 56.34 35.91
CA ASN A 930 -51.66 56.87 36.53
C ASN A 930 -51.78 58.40 36.56
N PRO A 931 -50.70 59.19 36.77
CA PRO A 931 -50.78 60.65 36.72
C PRO A 931 -51.20 61.17 35.33
N ALA A 932 -50.72 60.54 34.26
CA ALA A 932 -51.07 60.92 32.89
C ALA A 932 -52.47 60.45 32.46
N LEU A 933 -52.97 59.32 33.01
CA LEU A 933 -54.31 58.82 32.71
C LEU A 933 -55.41 59.54 33.50
N ARG A 934 -55.11 60.02 34.71
CA ARG A 934 -56.08 60.75 35.53
C ARG A 934 -56.58 62.04 34.88
N SER A 935 -55.75 62.76 34.13
CA SER A 935 -56.17 63.94 33.36
C SER A 935 -57.20 63.62 32.28
N HIS A 936 -57.35 62.34 31.93
CA HIS A 936 -58.30 61.83 30.93
C HIS A 936 -59.46 61.03 31.57
N GLY A 937 -59.64 61.12 32.90
CA GLY A 937 -60.75 60.48 33.62
C GLY A 937 -60.64 58.96 33.79
N ILE A 938 -59.44 58.38 33.60
CA ILE A 938 -59.20 56.93 33.68
C ILE A 938 -58.12 56.61 34.71
N ARG A 939 -58.30 55.52 35.46
CA ARG A 939 -57.28 54.95 36.35
C ARG A 939 -56.99 53.49 36.00
N VAL A 940 -55.72 53.10 36.16
CA VAL A 940 -55.22 51.76 35.83
C VAL A 940 -54.46 51.18 37.01
N ASP A 941 -54.92 50.05 37.52
CA ASP A 941 -54.25 49.34 38.62
C ASP A 941 -53.84 47.93 38.16
N LEU A 942 -52.71 47.44 38.66
CA LEU A 942 -52.27 46.06 38.43
C LEU A 942 -53.23 45.12 39.16
N ALA A 943 -53.70 44.08 38.50
CA ALA A 943 -54.64 43.11 39.04
C ALA A 943 -54.21 41.69 38.65
N TRP A 944 -54.72 40.71 39.39
CA TRP A 944 -54.74 39.33 38.91
C TRP A 944 -56.17 38.85 38.77
N PHE A 945 -56.39 38.07 37.72
CA PHE A 945 -57.66 37.49 37.32
C PHE A 945 -57.67 35.99 37.70
N GLN A 946 -58.88 35.45 37.91
CA GLN A 946 -59.20 34.17 38.56
C GLN A 946 -58.15 33.04 38.38
N ALA A 947 -57.75 32.39 39.48
CA ALA A 947 -56.82 31.26 39.48
C ALA A 947 -57.43 30.03 38.80
N THR A 948 -56.66 29.39 37.91
CA THR A 948 -57.06 28.12 37.30
C THR A 948 -56.77 26.93 38.22
N ALA A 949 -57.33 25.76 37.93
CA ALA A 949 -57.21 24.55 38.77
C ALA A 949 -55.75 24.09 38.97
N CYS A 950 -54.83 24.49 38.09
CA CYS A 950 -53.40 24.17 38.16
C CYS A 950 -52.55 25.21 38.92
N GLY A 951 -53.16 26.21 39.54
CA GLY A 951 -52.46 27.25 40.32
C GLY A 951 -51.77 28.32 39.47
N TYR A 952 -52.15 28.46 38.19
CA TYR A 952 -51.68 29.56 37.35
C TYR A 952 -52.47 30.83 37.68
N PHE A 953 -51.75 31.93 37.90
CA PHE A 953 -52.30 33.26 38.14
C PHE A 953 -52.13 34.12 36.89
N GLN A 954 -53.25 34.61 36.34
CA GLN A 954 -53.24 35.49 35.19
C GLN A 954 -53.15 36.95 35.64
N TYR A 955 -51.98 37.57 35.45
CA TYR A 955 -51.75 38.97 35.79
C TYR A 955 -52.22 39.90 34.67
N GLY A 956 -52.60 41.13 34.99
CA GLY A 956 -52.90 42.17 34.01
C GLY A 956 -53.32 43.48 34.64
N LEU A 957 -54.00 44.33 33.88
CA LEU A 957 -54.45 45.65 34.31
C LEU A 957 -55.97 45.72 34.43
N LEU A 958 -56.46 46.43 35.44
CA LEU A 958 -57.86 46.80 35.57
C LEU A 958 -58.02 48.29 35.29
N VAL A 959 -58.80 48.62 34.27
CA VAL A 959 -59.08 50.00 33.83
C VAL A 959 -60.47 50.39 34.32
N HIS A 960 -60.58 51.48 35.09
CA HIS A 960 -61.87 51.96 35.62
C HIS A 960 -62.00 53.49 35.55
N ALA A 961 -63.24 53.97 35.53
CA ALA A 961 -63.57 55.39 35.44
C ALA A 961 -63.29 56.09 36.78
N VAL A 962 -62.74 57.30 36.72
CA VAL A 962 -62.67 58.17 37.88
C VAL A 962 -64.08 58.75 38.11
N GLU A 963 -64.83 58.24 39.10
CA GLU A 963 -66.07 58.89 39.54
C GLU A 963 -65.71 60.25 40.16
N GLU A 964 -66.34 61.34 39.68
CA GLU A 964 -66.31 62.66 40.34
C GLU A 964 -67.04 62.54 41.69
N GLU A 965 -66.32 62.13 42.72
CA GLU A 965 -66.64 62.59 44.07
C GLU A 965 -65.81 63.85 44.33
N ASN A 966 -66.53 64.93 44.66
CA ASN A 966 -66.02 66.16 45.24
C ASN A 966 -64.79 65.94 46.12
N ASP A 967 -63.81 66.82 45.96
CA ASP A 967 -62.78 67.19 46.92
C ASP A 967 -62.55 66.23 48.10
N SER A 968 -61.39 65.58 48.13
CA SER A 968 -60.33 66.04 49.03
C SER A 968 -59.08 65.18 48.90
N ALA A 969 -57.95 65.90 48.83
CA ALA A 969 -56.61 65.38 48.99
C ALA A 969 -56.44 64.57 50.30
N PRO A 970 -55.33 63.84 50.46
CA PRO A 970 -54.09 64.51 50.87
C PRO A 970 -52.93 64.05 49.96
N PHE A 971 -52.30 64.94 49.19
CA PHE A 971 -51.20 65.79 49.63
C PHE A 971 -50.45 65.27 50.88
N GLY A 972 -49.26 64.74 50.60
CA GLY A 972 -48.24 64.40 51.58
C GLY A 972 -46.87 64.44 50.94
N ASN A 973 -46.47 65.63 50.47
CA ASN A 973 -45.06 65.99 50.35
C ASN A 973 -44.44 66.00 51.75
N LEU A 974 -43.32 65.30 51.93
CA LEU A 974 -42.22 65.75 52.78
C LEU A 974 -40.97 64.94 52.36
N GLY A 975 -39.96 65.57 51.78
CA GLY A 975 -38.89 66.18 52.56
C GLY A 975 -38.08 65.05 53.21
N GLY A 976 -36.96 64.62 52.65
CA GLY A 976 -35.77 65.44 52.48
C GLY A 976 -34.92 65.26 53.74
N ALA A 977 -33.61 65.09 53.51
CA ALA A 977 -32.57 65.28 54.50
C ALA A 977 -32.53 64.19 55.59
N ILE A 978 -31.42 63.82 56.21
CA ILE A 978 -30.02 64.22 56.21
C ILE A 978 -29.41 63.26 57.23
N GLN A 979 -28.20 62.75 56.96
CA GLN A 979 -27.16 62.42 57.96
C GLN A 979 -27.56 61.43 59.09
N THR A 980 -26.71 60.66 59.71
CA THR A 980 -25.27 60.60 59.94
C THR A 980 -25.15 59.22 60.59
N GLU A 981 -24.26 58.36 60.14
CA GLU A 981 -22.97 58.22 60.83
C GLU A 981 -23.12 58.23 62.36
N GLN A 982 -22.99 57.07 63.01
CA GLN A 982 -21.71 56.54 63.46
C GLN A 982 -21.91 55.57 64.62
N HIS A 983 -21.10 54.50 64.58
CA HIS A 983 -20.56 53.77 65.72
C HIS A 983 -21.54 52.90 66.53
N SER A 984 -21.19 51.69 66.97
CA SER A 984 -19.99 50.88 66.79
C SER A 984 -20.22 49.49 67.42
N ARG A 985 -19.54 48.49 66.84
CA ARG A 985 -18.90 47.31 67.46
C ARG A 985 -19.72 46.11 67.98
N LEU A 986 -19.37 44.97 67.35
CA LEU A 986 -19.16 43.60 67.88
C LEU A 986 -20.38 42.89 68.50
N LYS A 987 -20.94 41.81 67.91
CA LYS A 987 -20.45 40.44 67.57
C LYS A 987 -21.28 39.46 68.41
N SER A 988 -22.11 38.61 67.80
CA SER A 988 -22.12 37.14 67.98
C SER A 988 -23.25 36.43 67.19
N THR A 989 -22.85 35.47 66.35
CA THR A 989 -23.35 34.06 66.21
C THR A 989 -24.84 33.69 65.91
N TYR A 990 -25.04 33.20 64.66
CA TYR A 990 -25.66 31.93 64.18
C TYR A 990 -27.19 31.57 64.19
N ARG A 991 -27.65 31.17 62.98
CA ARG A 991 -28.71 30.20 62.50
C ARG A 991 -30.19 30.39 62.87
N GLU A 992 -31.11 30.76 61.97
CA GLU A 992 -31.67 30.14 60.72
C GLU A 992 -32.75 29.07 60.96
N ASN A 993 -34.04 29.41 60.72
CA ASN A 993 -35.18 28.51 60.44
C ASN A 993 -36.49 29.30 60.22
N ALA A 994 -37.46 28.73 59.49
CA ALA A 994 -38.86 29.16 59.46
C ALA A 994 -39.83 27.96 59.33
N SER A 995 -40.97 28.05 60.03
CA SER A 995 -42.07 27.08 60.12
C SER A 995 -43.41 27.82 60.35
N SER A 996 -44.54 27.15 60.03
CA SER A 996 -45.90 27.30 60.65
C SER A 996 -46.68 28.61 60.39
N HIS A 997 -48.01 28.74 60.45
CA HIS A 997 -49.21 27.88 60.46
C HIS A 997 -50.45 28.82 60.34
N LEU A 998 -51.60 28.22 60.00
CA LEU A 998 -52.97 28.77 59.91
C LEU A 998 -53.53 29.51 61.15
N ARG A 999 -54.46 30.47 60.92
CA ARG A 999 -55.63 30.95 61.74
C ARG A 999 -55.85 32.46 61.54
N GLU A 1000 -57.03 33.07 61.54
CA GLU A 1000 -58.44 32.69 61.68
C GLU A 1000 -59.28 33.87 61.15
N GLU A 1001 -60.42 33.60 60.52
CA GLU A 1001 -61.44 34.58 60.18
C GLU A 1001 -62.02 35.25 61.44
N SER A 1002 -62.52 36.50 61.31
CA SER A 1002 -63.85 36.95 61.80
C SER A 1002 -63.94 38.43 62.22
N HIS A 1003 -64.32 39.27 61.26
CA HIS A 1003 -65.13 40.50 61.42
C HIS A 1003 -65.75 40.74 60.02
N LEU A 1004 -66.62 39.85 59.53
CA LEU A 1004 -68.01 39.65 59.93
C LEU A 1004 -68.84 40.94 59.95
N ASN A 1005 -69.63 41.05 58.89
CA ASN A 1005 -71.09 41.21 58.98
C ASN A 1005 -71.72 42.60 59.11
N ARG A 1006 -70.98 43.71 59.01
CA ARG A 1006 -71.62 45.04 58.78
C ARG A 1006 -71.26 45.75 57.48
N ALA A 1007 -70.15 45.38 56.85
CA ALA A 1007 -69.90 45.77 55.46
C ALA A 1007 -70.78 44.98 54.47
N HIS A 1008 -71.43 43.88 54.91
CA HIS A 1008 -71.92 42.80 54.05
C HIS A 1008 -73.05 43.11 53.06
N ARG A 1009 -73.94 44.09 53.26
CA ARG A 1009 -75.00 44.37 52.25
C ARG A 1009 -74.58 45.33 51.14
N THR A 1010 -73.79 46.36 51.46
CA THR A 1010 -73.14 47.22 50.46
C THR A 1010 -71.94 46.51 49.82
N ARG A 1011 -71.19 45.72 50.61
CA ARG A 1011 -70.11 44.84 50.14
C ARG A 1011 -70.62 43.62 49.38
N GLU A 1012 -71.87 43.16 49.48
CA GLU A 1012 -72.38 42.11 48.58
C GLU A 1012 -72.74 42.64 47.19
N SER A 1013 -73.26 43.88 47.08
CA SER A 1013 -73.43 44.54 45.78
C SER A 1013 -72.09 44.95 45.16
N LEU A 1014 -71.13 45.42 45.98
CA LEU A 1014 -69.74 45.71 45.57
C LEU A 1014 -68.90 44.43 45.38
N MET A 1015 -69.16 43.32 46.08
CA MET A 1015 -68.50 42.02 45.90
C MET A 1015 -69.10 41.25 44.74
N ARG A 1016 -70.39 41.42 44.43
CA ARG A 1016 -70.97 40.97 43.16
C ARG A 1016 -70.36 41.74 41.99
N ARG A 1017 -70.14 43.06 42.12
CA ARG A 1017 -69.32 43.82 41.15
C ARG A 1017 -67.85 43.37 41.14
N LYS A 1018 -67.19 43.13 42.29
CA LYS A 1018 -65.76 42.70 42.36
C LYS A 1018 -65.50 41.27 41.90
N ARG A 1019 -66.40 40.30 42.12
CA ARG A 1019 -66.20 38.89 41.71
C ARG A 1019 -66.17 38.71 40.19
N THR A 1020 -66.78 39.62 39.42
CA THR A 1020 -66.79 39.57 37.95
C THR A 1020 -65.56 40.20 37.29
N TYR A 1021 -64.78 41.04 37.99
CA TYR A 1021 -63.76 41.90 37.34
C TYR A 1021 -62.31 41.83 37.90
N GLY A 1022 -62.00 40.94 38.86
CA GLY A 1022 -60.60 40.66 39.32
C GLY A 1022 -60.18 41.33 40.64
N ILE A 1023 -59.05 40.89 41.24
CA ILE A 1023 -58.49 41.43 42.51
C ILE A 1023 -57.31 42.36 42.21
N ILE A 1024 -57.38 43.60 42.71
CA ILE A 1024 -56.32 44.62 42.57
C ILE A 1024 -55.12 44.27 43.46
N ILE A 1025 -53.91 44.33 42.88
CA ILE A 1025 -52.63 44.08 43.53
C ILE A 1025 -52.01 45.42 43.95
N ASP A 1026 -51.97 45.65 45.25
CA ASP A 1026 -51.24 46.76 45.87
C ASP A 1026 -49.91 46.27 46.47
N SER A 1027 -49.01 47.20 46.75
CA SER A 1027 -47.72 47.03 47.41
C SER A 1027 -47.76 46.11 48.65
N ASN A 1028 -48.84 46.16 49.42
CA ASN A 1028 -49.08 45.31 50.60
C ASN A 1028 -49.60 43.90 50.25
N SER A 1029 -50.31 43.74 49.13
CA SER A 1029 -50.89 42.46 48.67
C SER A 1029 -49.86 41.57 47.96
N LEU A 1030 -48.77 42.15 47.47
CA LEU A 1030 -47.74 41.45 46.69
C LEU A 1030 -46.90 40.44 47.52
N GLN A 1031 -46.95 40.53 48.85
CA GLN A 1031 -46.28 39.57 49.75
C GLN A 1031 -47.00 38.21 49.83
N VAL A 1032 -48.27 38.14 49.42
CA VAL A 1032 -49.14 36.94 49.56
C VAL A 1032 -49.05 36.01 48.34
N VAL A 1033 -48.28 36.36 47.30
CA VAL A 1033 -48.15 35.58 46.05
C VAL A 1033 -47.16 34.40 46.24
N GLU A 1034 -47.60 33.14 46.09
CA GLU A 1034 -46.76 31.92 46.18
C GLU A 1034 -45.90 31.67 44.91
N GLU A 1035 -44.63 31.22 45.06
CA GLU A 1035 -43.69 30.90 43.96
C GLU A 1035 -43.09 29.47 44.09
N ARG A 1036 -42.94 28.72 42.97
CA ARG A 1036 -42.36 27.35 42.88
C ARG A 1036 -40.90 27.39 42.36
N ARG A 1037 -39.95 26.66 42.97
CA ARG A 1037 -38.50 26.64 42.59
C ARG A 1037 -38.13 25.40 41.74
N GLU A 1038 -37.57 25.58 40.54
CA GLU A 1038 -37.19 24.51 39.58
C GLU A 1038 -35.71 24.58 39.13
N ILE A 1039 -35.19 23.56 38.42
CA ILE A 1039 -33.82 23.46 37.85
C ILE A 1039 -33.44 24.69 36.98
N SER A 1040 -34.44 25.39 36.47
CA SER A 1040 -34.31 26.67 35.77
C SER A 1040 -33.60 27.77 36.59
N TYR A 1041 -33.46 27.60 37.90
CA TYR A 1041 -32.75 28.54 38.77
C TYR A 1041 -31.26 28.70 38.44
N LEU A 1042 -30.50 27.63 38.14
CA LEU A 1042 -29.07 27.73 37.77
C LEU A 1042 -28.88 28.35 36.38
N LEU A 1043 -29.77 28.03 35.45
CA LEU A 1043 -29.78 28.60 34.11
C LEU A 1043 -30.14 30.10 34.12
N SER A 1044 -30.96 30.54 35.07
CA SER A 1044 -31.34 31.96 35.24
C SER A 1044 -30.17 32.90 35.59
N PHE A 1045 -29.02 32.35 36.03
CA PHE A 1045 -27.78 33.12 36.21
C PHE A 1045 -27.09 33.47 34.88
N MET A 1046 -27.19 32.58 33.89
CA MET A 1046 -26.56 32.77 32.57
C MET A 1046 -27.52 33.41 31.57
N LEU A 1047 -28.82 33.11 31.67
CA LEU A 1047 -29.84 33.47 30.69
C LEU A 1047 -30.92 34.36 31.31
N HIS A 1048 -30.89 35.66 31.03
CA HIS A 1048 -31.91 36.61 31.49
C HIS A 1048 -32.01 37.85 30.59
N ASN A 1049 -33.20 38.47 30.55
CA ASN A 1049 -33.40 39.75 29.85
C ASN A 1049 -32.73 40.91 30.60
N THR A 1050 -32.06 41.80 29.86
CA THR A 1050 -31.25 42.93 30.39
C THR A 1050 -31.69 44.27 29.79
N LYS A 1051 -31.29 45.39 30.38
CA LYS A 1051 -31.50 46.73 29.80
C LYS A 1051 -30.59 46.96 28.58
N PRO A 1052 -30.99 47.81 27.60
CA PRO A 1052 -30.15 48.15 26.46
C PRO A 1052 -28.88 48.93 26.88
N VAL A 1053 -27.76 48.71 26.18
CA VAL A 1053 -26.41 49.27 26.46
C VAL A 1053 -25.94 50.25 25.36
N GLY A 1054 -26.70 50.38 24.27
CA GLY A 1054 -26.60 51.52 23.35
C GLY A 1054 -25.48 51.50 22.30
N HIS A 1055 -24.75 50.39 22.16
CA HIS A 1055 -23.74 50.17 21.12
C HIS A 1055 -24.25 49.10 20.13
N GLN A 1056 -25.06 49.48 19.15
CA GLN A 1056 -25.79 48.53 18.29
C GLN A 1056 -24.89 47.88 17.24
N ASP A 1057 -24.00 48.65 16.60
CA ASP A 1057 -23.22 48.21 15.44
C ASP A 1057 -22.00 47.36 15.84
N LEU A 1058 -21.26 47.79 16.87
CA LEU A 1058 -20.12 47.05 17.40
C LEU A 1058 -20.54 45.65 17.89
N VAL A 1059 -21.65 45.59 18.62
CA VAL A 1059 -22.16 44.33 19.18
C VAL A 1059 -22.70 43.43 18.07
N GLY A 1060 -23.28 43.99 17.00
CA GLY A 1060 -23.73 43.24 15.83
C GLY A 1060 -22.60 42.54 15.06
N LEU A 1061 -21.47 43.23 14.85
CA LEU A 1061 -20.29 42.68 14.19
C LEU A 1061 -19.63 41.57 15.03
N VAL A 1062 -19.52 41.79 16.34
CA VAL A 1062 -19.00 40.78 17.28
C VAL A 1062 -19.89 39.53 17.29
N ILE A 1063 -21.20 39.68 17.15
CA ILE A 1063 -22.14 38.55 17.08
C ILE A 1063 -22.01 37.75 15.80
N SER A 1064 -21.80 38.39 14.65
CA SER A 1064 -21.51 37.68 13.38
C SER A 1064 -20.21 36.88 13.46
N MET A 1065 -19.17 37.41 14.12
CA MET A 1065 -17.94 36.65 14.37
C MET A 1065 -18.14 35.47 15.31
N LEU A 1066 -18.91 35.65 16.40
CA LEU A 1066 -19.19 34.57 17.35
C LEU A 1066 -20.02 33.43 16.73
N LEU A 1067 -20.92 33.76 15.80
CA LEU A 1067 -21.72 32.78 15.05
C LEU A 1067 -20.85 31.93 14.12
N LEU A 1068 -19.95 32.56 13.38
CA LEU A 1068 -19.02 31.86 12.50
C LEU A 1068 -17.96 31.08 13.29
N GLY A 1069 -17.56 31.59 14.46
CA GLY A 1069 -16.74 30.86 15.43
C GLY A 1069 -17.40 29.55 15.84
N ASP A 1070 -18.69 29.57 16.19
CA ASP A 1070 -19.44 28.36 16.56
C ASP A 1070 -19.53 27.34 15.41
N PHE A 1071 -19.68 27.82 14.17
CA PHE A 1071 -19.64 26.95 12.99
C PHE A 1071 -18.27 26.28 12.80
N SER A 1072 -17.20 27.06 12.91
CA SER A 1072 -15.84 26.54 12.77
C SER A 1072 -15.51 25.51 13.85
N LEU A 1073 -15.97 25.71 15.08
CA LEU A 1073 -15.77 24.76 16.18
C LEU A 1073 -16.52 23.44 15.94
N VAL A 1074 -17.74 23.50 15.42
CA VAL A 1074 -18.53 22.30 15.07
C VAL A 1074 -17.88 21.53 13.92
N LEU A 1075 -17.40 22.23 12.90
CA LEU A 1075 -16.74 21.61 11.76
C LEU A 1075 -15.41 20.95 12.16
N LEU A 1076 -14.59 21.64 12.96
CA LEU A 1076 -13.31 21.13 13.44
C LEU A 1076 -13.48 19.93 14.38
N THR A 1077 -14.48 19.94 15.27
CA THR A 1077 -14.76 18.82 16.17
C THR A 1077 -15.27 17.58 15.41
N LEU A 1078 -16.11 17.74 14.38
CA LEU A 1078 -16.53 16.64 13.51
C LEU A 1078 -15.39 16.05 12.69
N LEU A 1079 -14.52 16.91 12.14
CA LEU A 1079 -13.38 16.48 11.35
C LEU A 1079 -12.32 15.78 12.22
N GLN A 1080 -12.15 16.23 13.46
CA GLN A 1080 -11.33 15.55 14.46
C GLN A 1080 -11.91 14.17 14.83
N LEU A 1081 -13.22 14.05 15.05
CA LEU A 1081 -13.85 12.75 15.31
C LEU A 1081 -13.75 11.78 14.12
N TYR A 1082 -13.90 12.28 12.89
CA TYR A 1082 -13.69 11.50 11.66
C TYR A 1082 -12.28 10.94 11.54
N SER A 1083 -11.28 11.71 11.99
CA SER A 1083 -9.88 11.26 12.00
C SER A 1083 -9.59 10.10 12.97
N TYR A 1084 -10.43 9.91 14.00
CA TYR A 1084 -10.26 8.83 14.97
C TYR A 1084 -10.88 7.50 14.51
N SER A 1085 -12.18 7.52 14.13
CA SER A 1085 -12.91 6.34 13.62
C SER A 1085 -14.29 6.73 13.13
N LEU A 1086 -14.72 6.12 12.02
CA LEU A 1086 -16.07 6.29 11.48
C LEU A 1086 -17.15 5.74 12.44
N GLY A 1087 -16.82 4.72 13.23
CA GLY A 1087 -17.70 4.18 14.27
C GLY A 1087 -17.89 5.13 15.46
N ASP A 1088 -16.84 5.87 15.83
CA ASP A 1088 -16.91 6.84 16.93
C ASP A 1088 -17.66 8.11 16.52
N VAL A 1089 -17.57 8.51 15.24
CA VAL A 1089 -18.43 9.55 14.64
C VAL A 1089 -19.90 9.14 14.75
N PHE A 1090 -20.26 7.91 14.37
CA PHE A 1090 -21.64 7.43 14.48
C PHE A 1090 -22.11 7.34 15.93
N LEU A 1091 -21.27 6.86 16.86
CA LEU A 1091 -21.65 6.76 18.28
C LEU A 1091 -21.93 8.13 18.90
N VAL A 1092 -21.13 9.15 18.57
CA VAL A 1092 -21.37 10.54 19.03
C VAL A 1092 -22.59 11.17 18.34
N LEU A 1093 -22.80 10.91 17.04
CA LEU A 1093 -23.99 11.35 16.31
C LEU A 1093 -25.29 10.65 16.75
N PHE A 1094 -25.24 9.43 17.31
CA PHE A 1094 -26.44 8.70 17.74
C PHE A 1094 -26.81 8.93 19.21
N VAL A 1095 -25.84 9.19 20.09
CA VAL A 1095 -26.11 9.36 21.54
C VAL A 1095 -26.53 10.79 21.91
N LEU A 1096 -26.11 11.83 21.15
CA LEU A 1096 -26.52 13.24 21.37
C LEU A 1096 -26.79 13.98 20.03
N PRO A 1097 -27.85 13.60 19.28
CA PRO A 1097 -27.81 13.68 17.81
C PRO A 1097 -27.83 15.07 17.17
N LEU A 1098 -28.19 16.12 17.89
CA LEU A 1098 -28.50 17.41 17.26
C LEU A 1098 -27.97 18.63 18.03
N GLY A 1099 -27.47 18.44 19.26
CA GLY A 1099 -26.96 19.56 20.08
C GLY A 1099 -25.72 20.25 19.49
N VAL A 1100 -24.87 19.49 18.78
CA VAL A 1100 -23.62 20.00 18.18
C VAL A 1100 -23.87 20.72 16.86
N LEU A 1101 -24.82 20.25 16.03
CA LEU A 1101 -25.07 20.80 14.68
C LEU A 1101 -26.06 21.98 14.67
N LEU A 1102 -27.00 22.05 15.61
CA LEU A 1102 -28.07 23.05 15.64
C LEU A 1102 -27.71 24.50 16.06
N PRO A 1103 -26.60 24.80 16.76
CA PRO A 1103 -26.28 26.18 17.14
C PRO A 1103 -26.08 27.12 15.94
N PHE A 1104 -25.46 26.64 14.86
CA PHE A 1104 -25.22 27.47 13.68
C PHE A 1104 -26.49 27.79 12.87
N PRO A 1105 -27.37 26.82 12.53
CA PRO A 1105 -28.67 27.11 11.94
C PRO A 1105 -29.55 28.01 12.81
N ALA A 1106 -29.55 27.80 14.14
CA ALA A 1106 -30.28 28.66 15.08
C ALA A 1106 -29.73 30.09 15.09
N GLY A 1107 -28.40 30.26 15.02
CA GLY A 1107 -27.74 31.55 14.93
C GLY A 1107 -28.01 32.27 13.62
N ILE A 1108 -27.96 31.58 12.47
CA ILE A 1108 -28.27 32.17 11.15
C ILE A 1108 -29.72 32.63 11.12
N ASN A 1109 -30.64 31.79 11.61
CA ASN A 1109 -32.04 32.17 11.72
C ASN A 1109 -32.22 33.40 12.62
N ALA A 1110 -31.45 33.52 13.70
CA ALA A 1110 -31.46 34.72 14.55
C ALA A 1110 -30.92 35.95 13.79
N LEU A 1111 -29.80 35.82 13.07
CA LEU A 1111 -29.14 36.91 12.35
C LEU A 1111 -29.96 37.44 11.16
N PHE A 1112 -30.74 36.59 10.49
CA PHE A 1112 -31.52 36.96 9.30
C PHE A 1112 -33.03 37.09 9.52
N SER A 1113 -33.54 36.83 10.72
CA SER A 1113 -34.97 37.02 11.04
C SER A 1113 -35.38 38.49 11.24
N HIS A 1114 -34.48 39.43 10.94
CA HIS A 1114 -34.73 40.87 10.97
C HIS A 1114 -35.83 41.28 9.99
N GLY A 1115 -36.91 41.85 10.52
CA GLY A 1115 -37.92 42.54 9.74
C GLY A 1115 -38.53 43.69 10.55
N PRO A 1116 -38.81 44.85 9.92
CA PRO A 1116 -39.30 46.06 10.61
C PRO A 1116 -40.67 45.88 11.29
N ARG A 1117 -41.38 44.77 11.06
CA ARG A 1117 -42.75 44.53 11.58
C ARG A 1117 -42.86 43.43 12.66
N ARG A 1118 -41.78 42.85 13.22
CA ARG A 1118 -41.86 41.73 14.20
C ARG A 1118 -40.85 41.83 15.36
N SER A 1119 -40.87 42.91 16.14
CA SER A 1119 -39.96 43.12 17.29
C SER A 1119 -40.02 42.02 18.36
N ALA A 1120 -41.21 41.53 18.73
CA ALA A 1120 -41.39 40.56 19.82
C ALA A 1120 -40.99 39.10 19.48
N GLY A 1121 -40.80 38.77 18.19
CA GLY A 1121 -40.38 37.42 17.75
C GLY A 1121 -38.86 37.24 17.74
N LEU A 1122 -38.10 38.33 17.57
CA LEU A 1122 -36.66 38.35 17.36
C LEU A 1122 -35.86 37.87 18.58
N ALA A 1123 -36.20 38.35 19.77
CA ALA A 1123 -35.51 37.94 21.00
C ALA A 1123 -35.58 36.43 21.25
N ARG A 1124 -36.68 35.78 20.88
CA ARG A 1124 -36.86 34.34 21.10
C ARG A 1124 -35.89 33.51 20.27
N VAL A 1125 -35.58 33.96 19.05
CA VAL A 1125 -34.65 33.23 18.15
C VAL A 1125 -33.21 33.37 18.62
N TYR A 1126 -32.79 34.57 19.06
CA TYR A 1126 -31.48 34.79 19.68
C TYR A 1126 -31.33 34.06 21.02
N ALA A 1127 -32.39 34.04 21.81
CA ALA A 1127 -32.43 33.34 23.08
C ALA A 1127 -32.31 31.82 22.88
N LEU A 1128 -32.95 31.27 21.83
CA LEU A 1128 -32.83 29.87 21.41
C LEU A 1128 -31.39 29.53 21.00
N TRP A 1129 -30.76 30.39 20.20
CA TRP A 1129 -29.37 30.24 19.80
C TRP A 1129 -28.43 30.22 21.01
N ASN A 1130 -28.61 31.12 21.97
CA ASN A 1130 -27.80 31.18 23.19
C ASN A 1130 -27.89 29.87 24.02
N ILE A 1131 -29.07 29.28 24.12
CA ILE A 1131 -29.27 27.99 24.83
C ILE A 1131 -28.59 26.83 24.08
N THR A 1132 -28.76 26.73 22.77
CA THR A 1132 -28.17 25.65 21.95
C THR A 1132 -26.64 25.69 21.94
N SER A 1133 -26.09 26.89 21.86
CA SER A 1133 -24.66 27.18 21.92
C SER A 1133 -24.01 26.71 23.23
N LEU A 1134 -24.72 26.81 24.35
CA LEU A 1134 -24.27 26.30 25.66
C LEU A 1134 -24.25 24.77 25.71
N ILE A 1135 -25.27 24.12 25.13
CA ILE A 1135 -25.38 22.65 25.09
C ILE A 1135 -24.20 22.04 24.30
N ASN A 1136 -23.80 22.65 23.19
CA ASN A 1136 -22.70 22.16 22.34
C ASN A 1136 -21.36 22.02 23.09
N VAL A 1137 -21.02 22.98 23.96
CA VAL A 1137 -19.76 22.91 24.74
C VAL A 1137 -19.78 21.81 25.79
N VAL A 1138 -20.95 21.54 26.40
CA VAL A 1138 -21.11 20.42 27.34
C VAL A 1138 -20.90 19.08 26.62
N VAL A 1139 -21.38 18.94 25.38
CA VAL A 1139 -21.18 17.72 24.57
C VAL A 1139 -19.71 17.53 24.18
N ALA A 1140 -19.04 18.58 23.69
CA ALA A 1140 -17.62 18.51 23.31
C ALA A 1140 -16.71 18.07 24.48
N PHE A 1141 -17.03 18.53 25.70
CA PHE A 1141 -16.31 18.12 26.92
C PHE A 1141 -16.49 16.63 27.25
N LEU A 1142 -17.73 16.12 27.13
CA LEU A 1142 -18.03 14.70 27.36
C LEU A 1142 -17.34 13.79 26.33
N CYS A 1143 -17.29 14.19 25.05
CA CYS A 1143 -16.61 13.43 24.00
C CYS A 1143 -15.10 13.33 24.23
N GLY A 1144 -14.45 14.44 24.59
CA GLY A 1144 -13.02 14.45 24.91
C GLY A 1144 -12.68 13.53 26.09
N TYR A 1145 -13.53 13.51 27.11
CA TYR A 1145 -13.37 12.65 28.28
C TYR A 1145 -13.48 11.16 27.94
N VAL A 1146 -14.46 10.77 27.11
CA VAL A 1146 -14.67 9.36 26.74
C VAL A 1146 -13.49 8.81 25.92
N HIS A 1147 -12.96 9.56 24.94
CA HIS A 1147 -11.82 9.10 24.14
C HIS A 1147 -10.54 8.93 24.97
N TYR A 1148 -10.30 9.81 25.95
CA TYR A 1148 -9.16 9.64 26.85
C TYR A 1148 -9.26 8.34 27.65
N SER A 1149 -10.48 7.98 28.09
CA SER A 1149 -10.72 6.78 28.91
C SER A 1149 -10.58 5.45 28.15
N THR A 1150 -10.77 5.42 26.82
CA THR A 1150 -10.75 4.18 26.02
C THR A 1150 -9.36 3.76 25.53
N ARG A 1151 -8.39 4.69 25.46
CA ARG A 1151 -7.03 4.42 24.92
C ARG A 1151 -6.04 3.94 25.99
N SER A 1152 -6.38 4.01 27.27
CA SER A 1152 -5.55 3.58 28.42
C SER A 1152 -5.55 2.07 28.69
N SER A 1153 -5.84 1.22 27.70
CA SER A 1153 -5.74 -0.25 27.83
C SER A 1153 -4.38 -0.78 27.32
N PRO A 1154 -3.70 -1.69 28.05
CA PRO A 1154 -2.25 -1.88 27.94
C PRO A 1154 -1.87 -3.01 26.96
N SER A 1155 -1.74 -2.72 25.66
CA SER A 1155 -1.08 -3.68 24.76
C SER A 1155 -0.42 -3.02 23.54
N ARG A 1156 0.73 -2.38 23.74
CA ARG A 1156 1.87 -2.30 22.80
C ARG A 1156 2.94 -1.37 23.41
N LYS A 1157 3.91 -1.97 24.09
CA LYS A 1157 5.19 -1.33 24.43
C LYS A 1157 6.19 -1.61 23.30
N GLN A 1158 6.84 -0.57 22.79
CA GLN A 1158 8.31 -0.57 22.72
C GLN A 1158 8.86 0.87 22.74
N PRO A 1159 10.06 1.10 23.33
CA PRO A 1159 10.52 2.41 23.78
C PRO A 1159 11.66 3.00 22.91
N ASN A 1160 12.02 4.24 23.25
CA ASN A 1160 13.20 5.05 22.88
C ASN A 1160 12.99 6.04 21.73
N PHE A 1161 12.83 7.33 22.08
CA PHE A 1161 13.81 8.39 21.76
C PHE A 1161 13.58 9.61 22.67
N GLN A 1162 14.59 10.48 22.69
CA GLN A 1162 15.05 11.43 23.72
C GLN A 1162 14.17 12.66 24.05
N PRO A 1163 14.54 13.45 25.10
CA PRO A 1163 13.65 14.36 25.81
C PRO A 1163 13.64 15.79 25.24
N TRP A 1164 12.53 16.48 25.53
CA TRP A 1164 12.36 17.93 25.49
C TRP A 1164 12.42 18.59 24.11
N ASN A 1165 11.34 18.42 23.36
CA ASN A 1165 10.81 19.49 22.51
C ASN A 1165 9.32 19.60 22.80
N ILE A 1166 8.81 20.82 22.96
CA ILE A 1166 7.39 21.12 23.21
C ILE A 1166 6.65 20.85 21.89
N SER A 1167 6.37 19.58 21.61
CA SER A 1167 5.43 19.15 20.58
C SER A 1167 4.18 18.62 21.28
N MET A 1168 3.00 19.08 20.85
CA MET A 1168 1.68 18.66 21.35
C MET A 1168 1.50 17.13 21.18
N ASP A 1169 2.00 16.36 22.12
CA ASP A 1169 1.83 14.91 22.17
C ASP A 1169 0.78 14.55 23.22
N GLU A 1170 -0.33 13.98 22.72
CA GLU A 1170 -1.38 13.10 23.28
C GLU A 1170 -1.83 13.20 24.77
N SER A 1171 -1.29 14.10 25.59
CA SER A 1171 -1.46 14.19 27.04
C SER A 1171 -2.26 15.42 27.53
N GLU A 1172 -2.64 16.33 26.63
CA GLU A 1172 -3.25 17.64 26.95
C GLU A 1172 -4.67 17.84 26.37
N TRP A 1173 -5.51 16.80 26.36
CA TRP A 1173 -6.86 16.84 25.75
C TRP A 1173 -7.84 17.85 26.39
N TRP A 1174 -7.61 18.27 27.65
CA TRP A 1174 -8.52 19.10 28.44
C TRP A 1174 -8.38 20.61 28.20
N ILE A 1175 -7.29 21.06 27.57
CA ILE A 1175 -7.00 22.49 27.34
C ILE A 1175 -8.01 23.10 26.37
N PHE A 1176 -8.33 22.39 25.28
CA PHE A 1176 -9.25 22.87 24.26
C PHE A 1176 -10.70 22.99 24.80
N PRO A 1177 -11.30 21.98 25.45
CA PRO A 1177 -12.64 22.11 26.04
C PRO A 1177 -12.77 23.17 27.15
N ALA A 1178 -11.74 23.36 27.98
CA ALA A 1178 -11.76 24.37 29.04
C ALA A 1178 -11.76 25.80 28.49
N GLY A 1179 -11.00 26.05 27.41
CA GLY A 1179 -11.00 27.33 26.71
C GLY A 1179 -12.37 27.69 26.11
N LEU A 1180 -13.13 26.69 25.64
CA LEU A 1180 -14.46 26.88 25.06
C LEU A 1180 -15.50 27.33 26.08
N VAL A 1181 -15.48 26.80 27.31
CA VAL A 1181 -16.41 27.20 28.38
C VAL A 1181 -16.25 28.69 28.73
N LEU A 1182 -15.02 29.17 28.83
CA LEU A 1182 -14.73 30.58 29.13
C LEU A 1182 -15.23 31.51 28.01
N CYS A 1183 -15.02 31.13 26.75
CA CYS A 1183 -15.50 31.89 25.59
C CYS A 1183 -17.04 31.99 25.58
N LYS A 1184 -17.75 30.93 25.98
CA LYS A 1184 -19.23 30.92 26.02
C LYS A 1184 -19.83 31.84 27.07
N LEU A 1185 -19.21 31.97 28.23
CA LEU A 1185 -19.67 32.90 29.28
C LEU A 1185 -19.69 34.34 28.78
N LEU A 1186 -18.66 34.73 28.01
CA LEU A 1186 -18.58 36.03 27.36
C LEU A 1186 -19.64 36.17 26.24
N GLN A 1187 -19.77 35.16 25.38
CA GLN A 1187 -20.77 35.15 24.30
C GLN A 1187 -22.20 35.33 24.81
N SER A 1188 -22.59 34.62 25.88
CA SER A 1188 -23.96 34.65 26.40
C SER A 1188 -24.40 36.04 26.88
N ARG A 1189 -23.49 36.81 27.48
CA ARG A 1189 -23.74 38.18 27.94
C ARG A 1189 -23.87 39.17 26.79
N LEU A 1190 -23.02 39.04 25.78
CA LEU A 1190 -23.04 39.89 24.58
C LEU A 1190 -24.35 39.70 23.79
N ILE A 1191 -24.84 38.46 23.66
CA ILE A 1191 -26.13 38.17 23.01
C ILE A 1191 -27.29 38.83 23.78
N ASN A 1192 -27.31 38.73 25.12
CA ASN A 1192 -28.36 39.36 25.94
C ASN A 1192 -28.43 40.89 25.76
N TRP A 1193 -27.27 41.56 25.69
CA TRP A 1193 -27.21 43.00 25.42
C TRP A 1193 -27.68 43.36 24.01
N HIS A 1194 -27.37 42.53 23.02
CA HIS A 1194 -27.83 42.75 21.65
C HIS A 1194 -29.33 42.64 21.52
N VAL A 1195 -29.92 41.59 22.09
CA VAL A 1195 -31.38 41.39 22.11
C VAL A 1195 -32.08 42.57 22.75
N ALA A 1196 -31.55 43.09 23.86
CA ALA A 1196 -32.09 44.28 24.51
C ALA A 1196 -32.01 45.55 23.66
N ASN A 1197 -30.92 45.74 22.91
CA ASN A 1197 -30.78 46.88 21.99
C ASN A 1197 -31.73 46.78 20.78
N GLN A 1198 -32.04 45.56 20.31
CA GLN A 1198 -32.94 45.37 19.17
C GLN A 1198 -34.42 45.57 19.51
N GLU A 1199 -34.88 45.06 20.65
CA GLU A 1199 -36.30 45.14 21.03
C GLU A 1199 -36.72 46.54 21.50
N ILE A 1200 -35.81 47.29 22.11
CA ILE A 1200 -36.09 48.58 22.73
C ILE A 1200 -35.20 49.63 22.06
N GLN A 1201 -35.72 50.20 20.97
CA GLN A 1201 -35.07 51.26 20.21
C GLN A 1201 -35.15 52.60 20.95
N ASP A 1202 -36.29 52.87 21.59
CA ASP A 1202 -36.47 54.10 22.36
C ASP A 1202 -36.01 53.93 23.81
N ARG A 1203 -34.91 54.62 24.13
CA ARG A 1203 -34.28 54.59 25.45
C ARG A 1203 -35.05 55.40 26.49
N SER A 1204 -35.87 56.35 26.06
CA SER A 1204 -36.66 57.19 26.98
C SER A 1204 -37.77 56.40 27.68
N LEU A 1205 -38.12 55.19 27.21
CA LEU A 1205 -39.01 54.25 27.90
C LEU A 1205 -38.47 53.76 29.26
N TYR A 1206 -37.15 53.80 29.46
CA TYR A 1206 -36.51 53.49 30.74
C TYR A 1206 -36.10 54.74 31.52
N SER A 1207 -36.51 55.93 31.07
CA SER A 1207 -36.27 57.18 31.80
C SER A 1207 -37.01 57.16 33.13
N ASN A 1208 -36.37 57.69 34.17
CA ASN A 1208 -37.01 57.97 35.46
C ASN A 1208 -37.65 59.36 35.51
N ASP A 1209 -37.45 60.17 34.46
CA ASP A 1209 -38.00 61.52 34.32
C ASP A 1209 -39.36 61.46 33.60
N PHE A 1210 -40.42 61.89 34.30
CA PHE A 1210 -41.81 61.87 33.83
C PHE A 1210 -41.98 62.64 32.52
N GLU A 1211 -41.36 63.82 32.41
CA GLU A 1211 -41.46 64.67 31.22
C GLU A 1211 -40.70 64.05 30.05
N LEU A 1212 -39.54 63.45 30.31
CA LEU A 1212 -38.73 62.82 29.27
C LEU A 1212 -39.35 61.50 28.75
N PHE A 1213 -40.11 60.79 29.59
CA PHE A 1213 -40.86 59.61 29.18
C PHE A 1213 -42.02 59.96 28.23
N TRP A 1214 -42.79 61.01 28.56
CA TRP A 1214 -43.96 61.45 27.78
C TRP A 1214 -43.62 62.35 26.60
N ARG A 1215 -42.39 62.86 26.50
CA ARG A 1215 -41.82 63.46 25.28
C ARG A 1215 -41.59 62.37 24.24
N SER A 1216 -42.63 62.07 23.47
CA SER A 1216 -42.55 61.30 22.24
C SER A 1216 -42.76 62.19 21.04
#